data_AF-A0A395S802-F1
#
_entry.id   AF-A0A395S802-F1
#
_cell.length_a   1.000
_cell.length_b   1.000
_cell.length_c   1.000
_cell.angle_alpha   90.00
_cell.angle_beta   90.00
_cell.angle_gamma   90.00
#
_symmetry.space_group_name_H-M   'P 1'
#
loop_
_entity.id
_entity.type
_entity.pdbx_description
1 polymer ?
#
loop_
_entity_poly.entity_id
_entity_poly.type
_entity_poly.pdbx_seq_one_letter_code
_entity_poly.pdbx_strand_id
1 'polypeptide(L)'
;MGVVKRVAVIGAGPAGAIAVDALAQEKTFDLIRVFERREGPGGCWIGDTTQPPTISNLAKLANRTADEQLPIPKQLPALLPKSTQPRHEESSIYPYLETNVDTSTMEYTQEPIPAIRSERSIGMHGPSTPFRHWKVMRDYVAGILERNNYEDLVSYNTTVEHVEKEGDEWKVVLRKGGKKQDYWWMETFDAVVVASGHYWVPYVPDIEGLDQFEKTRPGSVVHSKHFRGRDLFHGKTVVVVGASVSAADIAVDLVSTAKAPVHCITIGHTSNVFFGDTAFDHPKINQHPSIAKVTGRTVHLIDGTSISDVDHIVFGTGYSWTLPFLPSLPVRNNRVPNLYQHVVYQKDPTLLFVGAVGAGLTFKIFEWQAVYAARILAGRATVPSEVEMQKWEEDRIEARGDGPKFSVVFPDFEDYFDTVRELAGEGEPGVGRVKCGGYWKEFKWSFKHQPGEIEVDLTTASSPTSSCRGSEVQPQTSPTATSSTLMDTSELDQYLQVEELPVQDTASILDDDTWTTSPCSNSDTDLLTRSGSISENCDMTISNVEITSRTLAPPLEPQYYQATPLTVGLITDTSSLLISNWFEQVCTLWSGFDSDFNLNRKLALELCTSSQPVFSSLQSMSAGFLSTRLPHMKQSAVYFLRAATTSVLSEAQEILQNPCMDSLPAGVLFSLFCVGTTMCWVDARQLGIPFFQLATKILDRLNRRVETLSAKDLELLSFFNRSLTYCEMLLAVVNQDDRDTPQSDGTMQLAERYMDDSPHPWTGISPLSSQLFGQSIRLCRSFRRNLKLPKETGRDFQRALEEIQEAQRLEEKLLGLEFQSSLSTTNTGDYRTPSLHLAQVAEAYKLAALLHLYQTFPDLVALRLPSNSVHANSRHIPWEEWIIPLSLRLVNVLELIPPNSGTRVIQPLLYITASTGLRYDTTTMLDISTFPSEADFASSSFTSDPFAPPPTNVISRMSLDISNARHFIMGRLNMLESSLPPKPVVMAKELIKAIWEAYDDEPPGVATVHWVDVMEDKNLRSMFG
;
A
#
# COMPACT_ATOMS: atom_id res chain seq x y z
N MET A 1 39.42 18.30 1.91
CA MET A 1 39.51 17.74 0.56
C MET A 1 40.35 18.71 -0.29
N GLY A 2 41.28 18.21 -1.12
CA GLY A 2 41.95 19.06 -2.12
C GLY A 2 40.96 19.56 -3.18
N VAL A 3 41.36 20.54 -3.99
CA VAL A 3 40.50 21.06 -5.07
C VAL A 3 40.37 19.99 -6.16
N VAL A 4 39.15 19.51 -6.41
CA VAL A 4 38.85 18.52 -7.45
C VAL A 4 38.68 19.22 -8.80
N LYS A 5 39.44 18.81 -9.82
CA LYS A 5 39.39 19.37 -11.18
C LYS A 5 39.17 18.33 -12.28
N ARG A 6 39.61 17.08 -12.06
CA ARG A 6 39.51 15.98 -13.02
C ARG A 6 38.63 14.88 -12.43
N VAL A 7 37.50 14.60 -13.08
CA VAL A 7 36.52 13.61 -12.61
C VAL A 7 36.33 12.51 -13.64
N ALA A 8 36.43 11.26 -13.19
CA ALA A 8 36.04 10.09 -13.98
C ALA A 8 34.62 9.64 -13.63
N VAL A 9 33.79 9.40 -14.64
CA VAL A 9 32.46 8.78 -14.49
C VAL A 9 32.49 7.40 -15.13
N ILE A 10 32.10 6.36 -14.37
CA ILE A 10 32.10 4.98 -14.82
C ILE A 10 30.67 4.57 -15.19
N GLY A 11 30.38 4.45 -16.49
CA GLY A 11 29.07 4.14 -17.04
C GLY A 11 28.36 5.34 -17.65
N ALA A 12 27.68 5.13 -18.78
CA ALA A 12 26.85 6.11 -19.49
C ALA A 12 25.38 5.62 -19.62
N GLY A 13 24.92 4.90 -18.60
CA GLY A 13 23.49 4.63 -18.40
C GLY A 13 22.74 5.84 -17.81
N PRO A 14 21.47 5.69 -17.39
CA PRO A 14 20.68 6.79 -16.84
C PRO A 14 21.42 7.54 -15.70
N ALA A 15 21.96 6.80 -14.72
CA ALA A 15 22.74 7.36 -13.62
C ALA A 15 23.98 8.15 -14.09
N GLY A 16 24.69 7.63 -15.08
CA GLY A 16 25.90 8.25 -15.62
C GLY A 16 25.60 9.50 -16.45
N ALA A 17 24.58 9.44 -17.31
CA ALA A 17 24.17 10.55 -18.14
C ALA A 17 23.78 11.78 -17.30
N ILE A 18 22.97 11.58 -16.25
CA ILE A 18 22.58 12.68 -15.37
C ILE A 18 23.72 13.15 -14.46
N ALA A 19 24.66 12.27 -14.09
CA ALA A 19 25.88 12.64 -13.37
C ALA A 19 26.80 13.54 -14.20
N VAL A 20 26.97 13.23 -15.49
CA VAL A 20 27.76 14.06 -16.42
C VAL A 20 27.14 15.44 -16.56
N ASP A 21 25.81 15.49 -16.75
CA ASP A 21 25.10 16.75 -16.85
C ASP A 21 25.23 17.59 -15.56
N ALA A 22 25.04 16.99 -14.39
CA ALA A 22 25.22 17.67 -13.11
C ALA A 22 26.66 18.21 -12.93
N LEU A 23 27.68 17.40 -13.21
CA LEU A 23 29.08 17.81 -13.13
C LEU A 23 29.40 18.96 -14.09
N ALA A 24 28.98 18.86 -15.35
CA ALA A 24 29.25 19.90 -16.35
C ALA A 24 28.60 21.23 -15.97
N GLN A 25 27.39 21.19 -15.40
CA GLN A 25 26.68 22.40 -14.97
C GLN A 25 27.36 23.12 -13.79
N GLU A 26 28.20 22.45 -12.99
CA GLU A 26 28.96 23.10 -11.91
C GLU A 26 30.06 24.04 -12.40
N LYS A 27 30.45 23.97 -13.69
CA LYS A 27 31.39 24.90 -14.36
C LYS A 27 32.73 25.12 -13.62
N THR A 28 33.21 24.10 -12.89
CA THR A 28 34.45 24.19 -12.09
C THR A 28 35.48 23.12 -12.45
N PHE A 29 35.08 22.04 -13.11
CA PHE A 29 35.97 20.94 -13.48
C PHE A 29 36.69 21.23 -14.79
N ASP A 30 37.99 21.00 -14.82
CA ASP A 30 38.83 21.17 -16.01
C ASP A 30 38.69 19.96 -16.97
N LEU A 31 38.36 18.79 -16.41
CA LEU A 31 38.21 17.55 -17.16
C LEU A 31 37.10 16.68 -16.56
N ILE A 32 36.14 16.30 -17.41
CA ILE A 32 35.18 15.23 -17.13
C ILE A 32 35.41 14.16 -18.19
N ARG A 33 35.68 12.92 -17.76
CA ARG A 33 35.86 11.75 -18.64
C ARG A 33 34.88 10.68 -18.26
N VAL A 34 34.17 10.14 -19.24
CA VAL A 34 33.18 9.08 -19.04
C VAL A 34 33.66 7.81 -19.73
N PHE A 35 33.58 6.68 -19.04
CA PHE A 35 33.97 5.39 -19.60
C PHE A 35 32.76 4.46 -19.67
N GLU A 36 32.35 4.12 -20.89
CA GLU A 36 31.23 3.21 -21.13
C GLU A 36 31.75 1.99 -21.91
N ARG A 37 31.52 0.80 -21.34
CA ARG A 37 31.95 -0.45 -21.95
C ARG A 37 31.14 -0.81 -23.19
N ARG A 38 29.90 -0.34 -23.26
CA ARG A 38 28.99 -0.51 -24.40
C ARG A 38 29.31 0.45 -25.53
N GLU A 39 28.71 0.16 -26.67
CA GLU A 39 28.88 0.83 -27.95
C GLU A 39 28.24 2.21 -28.03
N GLY A 40 27.39 2.58 -27.06
CA GLY A 40 26.67 3.84 -27.00
C GLY A 40 26.11 4.13 -25.60
N PRO A 41 25.37 5.23 -25.44
CA PRO A 41 24.73 5.59 -24.16
C PRO A 41 23.39 4.88 -23.95
N GLY A 42 22.97 4.76 -22.69
CA GLY A 42 21.70 4.14 -22.31
C GLY A 42 21.83 2.98 -21.33
N GLY A 43 23.02 2.44 -21.12
CA GLY A 43 23.26 1.34 -20.18
C GLY A 43 22.45 0.10 -20.55
N CYS A 44 21.58 -0.37 -19.63
CA CYS A 44 20.73 -1.54 -19.90
C CYS A 44 19.68 -1.30 -20.99
N TRP A 45 19.40 -0.04 -21.40
CA TRP A 45 18.45 0.27 -22.46
C TRP A 45 18.98 0.05 -23.88
N ILE A 46 20.24 -0.37 -24.03
CA ILE A 46 20.80 -0.76 -25.32
C ILE A 46 20.42 -2.23 -25.55
N GLY A 47 19.54 -2.50 -26.51
CA GLY A 47 19.13 -3.86 -26.86
C GLY A 47 20.18 -4.56 -27.71
N ASP A 48 20.48 -5.83 -27.38
CA ASP A 48 21.39 -6.64 -28.19
C ASP A 48 20.68 -7.22 -29.42
N THR A 49 21.40 -7.31 -30.53
CA THR A 49 20.92 -7.96 -31.78
C THR A 49 21.36 -9.42 -31.90
N THR A 50 22.28 -9.87 -31.04
CA THR A 50 22.81 -11.23 -31.04
C THR A 50 22.15 -12.07 -29.96
N GLN A 51 22.07 -13.38 -30.19
CA GLN A 51 21.61 -14.33 -29.18
C GLN A 51 22.57 -14.31 -27.97
N PRO A 52 22.05 -14.24 -26.73
CA PRO A 52 22.88 -14.28 -25.54
C PRO A 52 23.60 -15.63 -25.43
N PRO A 53 24.81 -15.66 -24.83
CA PRO A 53 25.48 -16.92 -24.55
C PRO A 53 24.67 -17.75 -23.56
N THR A 54 24.77 -19.07 -23.69
CA THR A 54 24.23 -20.00 -22.70
C THR A 54 24.89 -19.76 -21.33
N ILE A 55 24.09 -19.84 -20.26
CA ILE A 55 24.60 -19.71 -18.90
C ILE A 55 25.62 -20.82 -18.63
N SER A 56 26.74 -20.45 -18.02
CA SER A 56 27.78 -21.38 -17.61
C SER A 56 28.25 -21.04 -16.19
N ASN A 57 28.97 -21.98 -15.57
CA ASN A 57 29.54 -21.83 -14.24
C ASN A 57 28.50 -21.49 -13.15
N LEU A 58 27.40 -22.26 -13.09
CA LEU A 58 26.30 -22.06 -12.14
C LEU A 58 26.78 -21.95 -10.68
N ALA A 59 27.79 -22.74 -10.29
CA ALA A 59 28.39 -22.64 -8.95
C ALA A 59 28.99 -21.26 -8.66
N LYS A 60 29.64 -20.61 -9.62
CA LYS A 60 30.15 -19.24 -9.45
C LYS A 60 29.03 -18.22 -9.37
N LEU A 61 27.94 -18.41 -10.12
CA LEU A 61 26.76 -17.55 -10.07
C LEU A 61 26.03 -17.65 -8.72
N ALA A 62 25.87 -18.87 -8.20
CA ALA A 62 25.29 -19.12 -6.88
C ALA A 62 26.14 -18.49 -5.76
N ASN A 63 27.46 -18.63 -5.86
CA ASN A 63 28.41 -18.07 -4.90
C ASN A 63 28.72 -16.59 -5.14
N ARG A 64 28.09 -15.93 -6.14
CA ARG A 64 28.30 -14.51 -6.49
C ARG A 64 29.77 -14.15 -6.80
N THR A 65 30.52 -15.08 -7.42
CA THR A 65 31.95 -14.97 -7.77
C THR A 65 32.20 -15.06 -9.28
N ALA A 66 31.16 -14.91 -10.10
CA ALA A 66 31.27 -15.10 -11.55
C ALA A 66 31.98 -13.95 -12.30
N ASP A 67 32.12 -12.78 -11.70
CA ASP A 67 32.70 -11.58 -12.33
C ASP A 67 34.07 -11.27 -11.69
N GLU A 68 35.09 -12.01 -12.13
CA GLU A 68 36.46 -11.88 -11.65
C GLU A 68 37.20 -10.73 -12.37
N GLN A 69 38.11 -10.07 -11.65
CA GLN A 69 38.97 -9.05 -12.26
C GLN A 69 39.92 -9.68 -13.30
N LEU A 70 40.09 -9.01 -14.44
CA LEU A 70 41.12 -9.40 -15.40
C LEU A 70 42.52 -9.09 -14.85
N PRO A 71 43.53 -9.93 -15.15
CA PRO A 71 44.90 -9.63 -14.78
C PRO A 71 45.37 -8.29 -15.37
N ILE A 72 45.75 -7.35 -14.49
CA ILE A 72 46.21 -6.02 -14.90
C ILE A 72 47.62 -6.11 -15.52
N PRO A 73 47.86 -5.54 -16.71
CA PRO A 73 49.17 -5.54 -17.34
C PRO A 73 50.21 -4.82 -16.47
N LYS A 74 51.41 -5.40 -16.32
CA LYS A 74 52.51 -4.80 -15.53
C LYS A 74 53.06 -3.49 -16.12
N GLN A 75 52.87 -3.27 -17.42
CA GLN A 75 53.29 -2.08 -18.14
C GLN A 75 52.09 -1.54 -18.92
N LEU A 76 51.83 -0.24 -18.80
CA LEU A 76 50.75 0.47 -19.50
C LEU A 76 51.36 1.70 -20.22
N PRO A 77 50.91 2.03 -21.44
CA PRO A 77 49.90 1.33 -22.22
C PRO A 77 50.39 -0.03 -22.77
N ALA A 78 49.45 -0.93 -23.07
CA ALA A 78 49.74 -2.26 -23.60
C ALA A 78 48.73 -2.69 -24.67
N LEU A 79 49.19 -3.54 -25.59
CA LEU A 79 48.35 -4.21 -26.57
C LEU A 79 48.44 -5.72 -26.34
N LEU A 80 47.36 -6.32 -25.82
CA LEU A 80 47.31 -7.72 -25.42
C LEU A 80 46.29 -8.49 -26.25
N PRO A 81 46.39 -9.82 -26.39
CA PRO A 81 45.32 -10.62 -26.98
C PRO A 81 43.97 -10.33 -26.32
N LYS A 82 42.91 -10.30 -27.14
CA LYS A 82 41.55 -10.04 -26.65
C LYS A 82 41.16 -11.06 -25.57
N SER A 83 40.60 -10.57 -24.46
CA SER A 83 40.13 -11.46 -23.40
C SER A 83 38.94 -12.31 -23.86
N THR A 84 38.97 -13.61 -23.56
CA THR A 84 37.84 -14.52 -23.76
C THR A 84 37.02 -14.72 -22.49
N GLN A 85 37.39 -14.07 -21.39
CA GLN A 85 36.64 -14.16 -20.14
C GLN A 85 35.25 -13.52 -20.33
N PRO A 86 34.16 -14.20 -19.96
CA PRO A 86 32.83 -13.61 -19.95
C PRO A 86 32.77 -12.37 -19.04
N ARG A 87 32.12 -11.29 -19.50
CA ARG A 87 32.00 -10.01 -18.75
C ARG A 87 30.56 -9.57 -18.46
N HIS A 88 29.59 -10.44 -18.77
CA HIS A 88 28.16 -10.23 -18.51
C HIS A 88 27.62 -8.89 -19.05
N GLU A 89 28.20 -8.41 -20.16
CA GLU A 89 27.91 -7.10 -20.77
C GLU A 89 26.63 -7.10 -21.62
N GLU A 90 26.09 -8.29 -21.92
CA GLU A 90 24.84 -8.46 -22.64
C GLU A 90 23.67 -7.78 -21.91
N SER A 91 22.76 -7.21 -22.69
CA SER A 91 21.59 -6.49 -22.22
C SER A 91 20.54 -7.45 -21.67
N SER A 92 19.67 -6.96 -20.78
CA SER A 92 18.47 -7.69 -20.34
C SER A 92 17.22 -7.36 -21.17
N ILE A 93 17.37 -6.55 -22.22
CA ILE A 93 16.26 -6.13 -23.09
C ILE A 93 15.79 -7.28 -23.98
N TYR A 94 14.47 -7.43 -24.09
CA TYR A 94 13.80 -8.24 -25.10
C TYR A 94 13.01 -7.33 -26.06
N PRO A 95 12.72 -7.79 -27.31
CA PRO A 95 12.35 -6.90 -28.42
C PRO A 95 11.16 -5.98 -28.15
N TYR A 96 10.20 -6.44 -27.38
CA TYR A 96 8.94 -5.75 -27.05
C TYR A 96 8.87 -5.31 -25.58
N LEU A 97 10.01 -5.17 -24.90
CA LEU A 97 10.02 -4.65 -23.52
C LEU A 97 9.43 -3.24 -23.48
N GLU A 98 8.55 -3.05 -22.50
CA GLU A 98 7.97 -1.76 -22.14
C GLU A 98 8.26 -1.47 -20.67
N THR A 99 8.38 -0.17 -20.36
CA THR A 99 8.51 0.30 -18.98
C THR A 99 7.35 -0.24 -18.14
N ASN A 100 7.60 -0.47 -16.87
CA ASN A 100 6.62 -0.89 -15.87
C ASN A 100 6.31 0.24 -14.88
N VAL A 101 6.84 1.44 -15.11
CA VAL A 101 6.63 2.65 -14.31
C VAL A 101 6.07 3.73 -15.22
N ASP A 102 5.15 4.52 -14.68
CA ASP A 102 4.61 5.71 -15.35
C ASP A 102 5.74 6.70 -15.68
N THR A 103 5.72 7.25 -16.89
CA THR A 103 6.75 8.20 -17.33
C THR A 103 6.85 9.43 -16.45
N SER A 104 5.74 9.94 -15.93
CA SER A 104 5.72 11.15 -15.09
C SER A 104 6.44 10.95 -13.76
N THR A 105 6.54 9.71 -13.28
CA THR A 105 7.29 9.36 -12.07
C THR A 105 8.75 9.01 -12.36
N MET A 106 9.03 8.61 -13.60
CA MET A 106 10.35 8.14 -14.02
C MET A 106 11.17 9.20 -14.74
N GLU A 107 10.62 10.35 -15.14
CA GLU A 107 11.40 11.38 -15.84
C GLU A 107 12.31 12.20 -14.91
N TYR A 108 13.43 12.68 -15.45
CA TYR A 108 14.24 13.71 -14.81
C TYR A 108 13.50 15.04 -14.84
N THR A 109 13.83 15.89 -13.88
CA THR A 109 12.94 17.01 -13.58
C THR A 109 12.93 18.10 -14.66
N GLN A 110 14.00 18.25 -15.43
CA GLN A 110 14.10 19.22 -16.53
C GLN A 110 13.98 18.54 -17.91
N GLU A 111 13.74 17.22 -17.94
CA GLU A 111 13.81 16.40 -19.13
C GLU A 111 12.60 15.47 -19.17
N PRO A 112 11.46 15.90 -19.74
CA PRO A 112 10.29 15.04 -19.84
C PRO A 112 10.55 13.86 -20.78
N ILE A 113 10.04 12.67 -20.43
CA ILE A 113 10.14 11.50 -21.31
C ILE A 113 9.16 11.68 -22.48
N PRO A 114 9.59 11.44 -23.75
CA PRO A 114 8.70 11.57 -24.91
C PRO A 114 7.42 10.74 -24.79
N ALA A 115 6.29 11.31 -25.23
CA ALA A 115 4.97 10.68 -25.19
C ALA A 115 4.76 9.58 -26.28
N ILE A 116 5.85 9.07 -26.87
CA ILE A 116 5.83 8.09 -27.96
C ILE A 116 5.46 6.72 -27.40
N ARG A 117 4.31 6.18 -27.83
CA ARG A 117 3.77 4.89 -27.37
C ARG A 117 3.88 3.85 -28.48
N SER A 118 4.08 2.58 -28.12
CA SER A 118 4.07 1.49 -29.08
C SER A 118 2.63 1.10 -29.43
N GLU A 119 2.39 0.60 -30.65
CA GLU A 119 1.08 0.05 -31.03
C GLU A 119 0.64 -1.08 -30.08
N ARG A 120 1.60 -1.86 -29.59
CA ARG A 120 1.36 -2.94 -28.62
C ARG A 120 0.87 -2.39 -27.27
N SER A 121 1.53 -1.37 -26.73
CA SER A 121 1.13 -0.71 -25.48
C SER A 121 -0.27 -0.13 -25.60
N ILE A 122 -0.55 0.53 -26.73
CA ILE A 122 -1.87 1.12 -27.03
C ILE A 122 -2.93 0.01 -27.11
N GLY A 123 -2.63 -1.09 -27.80
CA GLY A 123 -3.56 -2.21 -27.92
C GLY A 123 -3.85 -2.92 -26.59
N MET A 124 -2.89 -2.96 -25.66
CA MET A 124 -3.06 -3.63 -24.36
C MET A 124 -3.67 -2.72 -23.28
N HIS A 125 -3.35 -1.42 -23.31
CA HIS A 125 -3.64 -0.50 -22.19
C HIS A 125 -4.36 0.79 -22.62
N GLY A 126 -4.77 0.91 -23.88
CA GLY A 126 -5.43 2.10 -24.41
C GLY A 126 -4.48 3.22 -24.85
N PRO A 127 -5.01 4.25 -25.54
CA PRO A 127 -4.21 5.33 -26.14
C PRO A 127 -3.43 6.18 -25.13
N SER A 128 -3.92 6.30 -23.89
CA SER A 128 -3.27 7.06 -22.82
C SER A 128 -2.19 6.29 -22.07
N THR A 129 -1.93 5.02 -22.44
CA THR A 129 -0.97 4.14 -21.75
C THR A 129 0.30 4.85 -21.26
N PRO A 130 0.66 4.69 -19.98
CA PRO A 130 1.79 5.42 -19.40
C PRO A 130 3.14 4.75 -19.72
N PHE A 131 3.13 3.56 -20.32
CA PHE A 131 4.33 2.79 -20.57
C PHE A 131 5.00 3.18 -21.89
N ARG A 132 6.32 3.01 -21.95
CA ARG A 132 7.14 3.34 -23.12
C ARG A 132 7.95 2.14 -23.56
N HIS A 133 8.06 1.99 -24.87
CA HIS A 133 8.96 1.01 -25.46
C HIS A 133 10.40 1.33 -25.09
N TRP A 134 11.21 0.30 -24.84
CA TRP A 134 12.60 0.46 -24.39
C TRP A 134 13.46 1.38 -25.27
N LYS A 135 13.20 1.43 -26.58
CA LYS A 135 13.88 2.35 -27.52
C LYS A 135 13.66 3.83 -27.17
N VAL A 136 12.45 4.19 -26.72
CA VAL A 136 12.16 5.57 -26.27
C VAL A 136 13.04 5.91 -25.07
N MET A 137 13.24 4.96 -24.16
CA MET A 137 14.09 5.15 -22.98
C MET A 137 15.57 5.25 -23.33
N ARG A 138 16.04 4.45 -24.29
CA ARG A 138 17.40 4.55 -24.84
C ARG A 138 17.64 5.95 -25.43
N ASP A 139 16.74 6.41 -26.29
CA ASP A 139 16.87 7.69 -27.00
C ASP A 139 16.76 8.87 -26.02
N TYR A 140 15.91 8.75 -25.01
CA TYR A 140 15.81 9.71 -23.90
C TYR A 140 17.14 9.87 -23.15
N VAL A 141 17.79 8.76 -22.77
CA VAL A 141 19.09 8.81 -22.07
C VAL A 141 20.20 9.33 -22.98
N ALA A 142 20.20 8.93 -24.25
CA ALA A 142 21.15 9.43 -25.25
C ALA A 142 21.02 10.96 -25.42
N GLY A 143 19.80 11.47 -25.51
CA GLY A 143 19.50 12.89 -25.66
C GLY A 143 20.07 13.79 -24.56
N ILE A 144 20.28 13.26 -23.35
CA ILE A 144 20.91 14.01 -22.23
C ILE A 144 22.38 14.31 -22.54
N LEU A 145 23.09 13.37 -23.17
CA LEU A 145 24.49 13.54 -23.55
C LEU A 145 24.64 14.34 -24.85
N GLU A 146 23.74 14.12 -25.81
CA GLU A 146 23.79 14.76 -27.13
C GLU A 146 23.47 16.26 -27.07
N ARG A 147 22.48 16.69 -26.28
CA ARG A 147 21.95 18.07 -26.31
C ARG A 147 22.95 19.17 -25.92
N ASN A 148 24.01 18.82 -25.19
CA ASN A 148 25.02 19.75 -24.67
C ASN A 148 26.45 19.40 -25.13
N ASN A 149 26.58 18.58 -26.19
CA ASN A 149 27.87 18.05 -26.69
C ASN A 149 28.68 17.28 -25.64
N TYR A 150 28.02 16.62 -24.68
CA TYR A 150 28.72 15.79 -23.68
C TYR A 150 29.21 14.48 -24.27
N GLU A 151 28.77 14.11 -25.47
CA GLU A 151 29.29 12.98 -26.25
C GLU A 151 30.82 12.99 -26.40
N ASP A 152 31.44 14.18 -26.49
CA ASP A 152 32.90 14.34 -26.57
C ASP A 152 33.62 13.95 -25.26
N LEU A 153 32.89 13.92 -24.14
CA LEU A 153 33.42 13.50 -22.84
C LEU A 153 33.47 11.98 -22.70
N VAL A 154 32.76 11.24 -23.58
CA VAL A 154 32.53 9.80 -23.44
C VAL A 154 33.48 8.97 -24.29
N SER A 155 34.10 7.98 -23.66
CA SER A 155 34.85 6.92 -24.31
C SER A 155 34.02 5.64 -24.35
N TYR A 156 33.32 5.40 -25.46
CA TYR A 156 32.58 4.16 -25.70
C TYR A 156 33.51 2.96 -25.97
N ASN A 157 32.96 1.75 -25.84
CA ASN A 157 33.68 0.48 -25.97
C ASN A 157 34.89 0.37 -25.02
N THR A 158 34.85 1.08 -23.89
CA THR A 158 35.95 1.22 -22.94
C THR A 158 35.52 0.71 -21.57
N THR A 159 36.10 -0.40 -21.15
CA THR A 159 35.87 -1.00 -19.83
C THR A 159 36.87 -0.44 -18.82
N VAL A 160 36.40 -0.06 -17.64
CA VAL A 160 37.26 0.20 -16.48
C VAL A 160 37.60 -1.15 -15.84
N GLU A 161 38.88 -1.47 -15.73
CA GLU A 161 39.37 -2.76 -15.25
C GLU A 161 39.99 -2.69 -13.85
N HIS A 162 40.47 -1.51 -13.46
CA HIS A 162 40.99 -1.29 -12.12
C HIS A 162 40.89 0.18 -11.73
N VAL A 163 40.56 0.44 -10.49
CA VAL A 163 40.52 1.76 -9.86
C VAL A 163 41.16 1.61 -8.48
N GLU A 164 42.20 2.39 -8.23
CA GLU A 164 42.89 2.44 -6.95
C GLU A 164 43.29 3.88 -6.62
N LYS A 165 43.33 4.20 -5.33
CA LYS A 165 43.81 5.50 -4.85
C LYS A 165 45.32 5.42 -4.63
N GLU A 166 46.08 6.33 -5.21
CA GLU A 166 47.51 6.50 -4.97
C GLU A 166 47.82 7.96 -4.63
N GLY A 167 48.20 8.21 -3.37
CA GLY A 167 48.28 9.57 -2.85
C GLY A 167 46.93 10.26 -2.90
N ASP A 168 46.87 11.45 -3.50
CA ASP A 168 45.65 12.25 -3.62
C ASP A 168 44.86 11.97 -4.92
N GLU A 169 45.36 11.10 -5.80
CA GLU A 169 44.78 10.80 -7.12
C GLU A 169 44.24 9.36 -7.21
N TRP A 170 43.26 9.16 -8.08
CA TRP A 170 42.74 7.86 -8.49
C TRP A 170 43.39 7.42 -9.79
N LYS A 171 44.05 6.26 -9.80
CA LYS A 171 44.51 5.60 -11.02
C LYS A 171 43.38 4.73 -11.58
N VAL A 172 43.02 4.99 -12.83
CA VAL A 172 41.95 4.28 -13.53
C VAL A 172 42.57 3.54 -14.72
N VAL A 173 42.64 2.22 -14.63
CA VAL A 173 43.11 1.34 -15.70
C VAL A 173 41.95 1.00 -16.63
N LEU A 174 42.18 1.24 -17.92
CA LEU A 174 41.16 1.22 -18.95
C LEU A 174 41.54 0.18 -20.01
N ARG A 175 40.51 -0.48 -20.55
CA ARG A 175 40.64 -1.43 -21.65
C ARG A 175 39.63 -1.13 -22.74
N LYS A 176 40.10 -0.93 -23.96
CA LYS A 176 39.27 -0.81 -25.15
C LYS A 176 39.36 -2.09 -25.99
N GLY A 177 38.21 -2.72 -26.19
CA GLY A 177 38.11 -3.98 -26.92
C GLY A 177 38.41 -3.79 -28.40
N GLY A 178 39.33 -4.59 -28.95
CA GLY A 178 39.57 -4.62 -30.40
C GLY A 178 39.03 -5.90 -31.07
N LYS A 179 39.38 -6.10 -32.35
CA LYS A 179 38.99 -7.31 -33.10
C LYS A 179 39.78 -8.55 -32.65
N LYS A 180 41.08 -8.41 -32.42
CA LYS A 180 42.00 -9.51 -32.03
C LYS A 180 42.79 -9.21 -30.75
N GLN A 181 42.98 -7.94 -30.46
CA GLN A 181 43.78 -7.45 -29.34
C GLN A 181 43.02 -6.34 -28.64
N ASP A 182 43.21 -6.24 -27.34
CA ASP A 182 42.67 -5.19 -26.50
C ASP A 182 43.77 -4.17 -26.20
N TYR A 183 43.41 -2.89 -26.29
CA TYR A 183 44.30 -1.79 -25.93
C TYR A 183 44.05 -1.37 -24.49
N TRP A 184 45.12 -1.31 -23.71
CA TRP A 184 45.10 -0.99 -22.29
C TRP A 184 45.89 0.28 -22.02
N TRP A 185 45.40 1.14 -21.14
CA TRP A 185 46.10 2.34 -20.68
C TRP A 185 45.64 2.73 -19.27
N MET A 186 46.24 3.78 -18.72
CA MET A 186 45.87 4.33 -17.42
C MET A 186 45.68 5.84 -17.53
N GLU A 187 44.68 6.35 -16.83
CA GLU A 187 44.43 7.78 -16.63
C GLU A 187 44.31 8.07 -15.12
N THR A 188 44.65 9.29 -14.70
CA THR A 188 44.59 9.74 -13.30
C THR A 188 43.53 10.81 -13.09
N PHE A 189 42.79 10.73 -11.99
CA PHE A 189 41.69 11.65 -11.67
C PHE A 189 41.72 12.07 -10.20
N ASP A 190 41.13 13.21 -9.88
CA ASP A 190 41.02 13.66 -8.49
C ASP A 190 39.85 12.96 -7.78
N ALA A 191 38.79 12.62 -8.55
CA ALA A 191 37.60 11.95 -8.06
C ALA A 191 37.01 10.95 -9.08
N VAL A 192 36.26 9.97 -8.57
CA VAL A 192 35.59 8.92 -9.35
C VAL A 192 34.11 8.84 -8.95
N VAL A 193 33.23 8.90 -9.95
CA VAL A 193 31.79 8.66 -9.80
C VAL A 193 31.43 7.32 -10.44
N VAL A 194 31.00 6.36 -9.63
CA VAL A 194 30.57 5.03 -10.06
C VAL A 194 29.09 5.06 -10.40
N ALA A 195 28.78 4.98 -11.69
CA ALA A 195 27.42 4.94 -12.23
C ALA A 195 27.21 3.69 -13.12
N SER A 196 27.92 2.60 -12.81
CA SER A 196 27.99 1.39 -13.64
C SER A 196 26.72 0.55 -13.60
N GLY A 197 25.82 0.79 -12.64
CA GLY A 197 24.65 -0.05 -12.38
C GLY A 197 25.02 -1.43 -11.82
N HIS A 198 24.01 -2.20 -11.41
CA HIS A 198 24.18 -3.46 -10.67
C HIS A 198 23.29 -4.62 -11.19
N TYR A 199 22.70 -4.47 -12.38
CA TYR A 199 21.86 -5.50 -13.02
C TYR A 199 22.59 -6.22 -14.17
N TRP A 200 23.81 -6.70 -13.89
CA TRP A 200 24.67 -7.30 -14.90
C TRP A 200 24.95 -8.77 -14.65
N VAL A 201 25.43 -9.14 -13.47
CA VAL A 201 25.81 -10.53 -13.18
C VAL A 201 24.58 -11.27 -12.67
N PRO A 202 24.07 -12.29 -13.39
CA PRO A 202 22.86 -12.99 -12.97
C PRO A 202 23.10 -13.73 -11.64
N TYR A 203 22.08 -13.78 -10.78
CA TYR A 203 22.11 -14.64 -9.60
C TYR A 203 21.27 -15.89 -9.89
N VAL A 204 21.89 -17.06 -9.88
CA VAL A 204 21.21 -18.36 -10.00
C VAL A 204 21.53 -19.16 -8.74
N PRO A 205 20.54 -19.51 -7.90
CA PRO A 205 20.78 -20.21 -6.65
C PRO A 205 21.36 -21.62 -6.89
N ASP A 206 22.11 -22.11 -5.90
CA ASP A 206 22.59 -23.49 -5.93
C ASP A 206 21.41 -24.45 -5.71
N ILE A 207 21.19 -25.33 -6.69
CA ILE A 207 20.11 -26.32 -6.69
C ILE A 207 20.71 -27.65 -7.14
N GLU A 208 20.54 -28.68 -6.32
CA GLU A 208 21.02 -30.02 -6.62
C GLU A 208 20.51 -30.49 -7.99
N GLY A 209 21.42 -30.94 -8.86
CA GLY A 209 21.11 -31.46 -10.18
C GLY A 209 20.83 -30.41 -11.28
N LEU A 210 20.76 -29.11 -10.95
CA LEU A 210 20.54 -28.04 -11.94
C LEU A 210 21.69 -27.96 -12.96
N ASP A 211 22.93 -28.10 -12.53
CA ASP A 211 24.10 -28.12 -13.41
C ASP A 211 24.09 -29.34 -14.36
N GLN A 212 23.60 -30.48 -13.90
CA GLN A 212 23.42 -31.65 -14.77
C GLN A 212 22.28 -31.44 -15.77
N PHE A 213 21.19 -30.78 -15.36
CA PHE A 213 20.09 -30.39 -16.26
C PHE A 213 20.61 -29.50 -17.41
N GLU A 214 21.38 -28.47 -17.08
CA GLU A 214 21.98 -27.58 -18.08
C GLU A 214 23.00 -28.29 -18.98
N LYS A 215 23.91 -29.10 -18.42
CA LYS A 215 24.93 -29.83 -19.19
C LYS A 215 24.33 -30.84 -20.18
N THR A 216 23.24 -31.50 -19.79
CA THR A 216 22.56 -32.48 -20.66
C THR A 216 21.74 -31.80 -21.75
N ARG A 217 21.27 -30.56 -21.50
CA ARG A 217 20.45 -29.77 -22.42
C ARG A 217 20.90 -28.31 -22.39
N PRO A 218 21.99 -27.94 -23.08
CA PRO A 218 22.47 -26.57 -23.07
C PRO A 218 21.40 -25.56 -23.51
N GLY A 219 21.20 -24.51 -22.72
CA GLY A 219 20.14 -23.50 -22.91
C GLY A 219 18.80 -23.86 -22.26
N SER A 220 18.75 -24.93 -21.46
CA SER A 220 17.55 -25.29 -20.69
C SER A 220 17.43 -24.47 -19.41
N VAL A 221 18.55 -23.99 -18.85
CA VAL A 221 18.58 -23.01 -17.77
C VAL A 221 18.77 -21.62 -18.36
N VAL A 222 17.78 -20.76 -18.12
CA VAL A 222 17.74 -19.38 -18.61
C VAL A 222 17.63 -18.45 -17.41
N HIS A 223 18.27 -17.29 -17.44
CA HIS A 223 18.05 -16.22 -16.48
C HIS A 223 17.29 -15.08 -17.18
N SER A 224 16.55 -14.25 -16.45
CA SER A 224 15.79 -13.13 -17.02
C SER A 224 16.65 -12.20 -17.88
N LYS A 225 17.93 -12.02 -17.53
CA LYS A 225 18.95 -11.33 -18.33
C LYS A 225 19.07 -11.86 -19.77
N HIS A 226 18.93 -13.17 -19.95
CA HIS A 226 19.08 -13.86 -21.23
C HIS A 226 17.74 -14.11 -21.93
N PHE A 227 16.63 -13.69 -21.35
CA PHE A 227 15.33 -13.74 -22.00
C PHE A 227 15.32 -12.79 -23.20
N ARG A 228 14.91 -13.31 -24.37
CA ARG A 228 14.80 -12.54 -25.63
C ARG A 228 13.40 -12.60 -26.25
N GLY A 229 12.43 -13.04 -25.46
CA GLY A 229 11.05 -13.19 -25.87
C GLY A 229 10.55 -14.63 -25.80
N ARG A 230 9.26 -14.78 -26.09
CA ARG A 230 8.49 -16.01 -25.90
C ARG A 230 8.77 -17.13 -26.90
N ASP A 231 9.37 -16.83 -28.05
CA ASP A 231 9.47 -17.76 -29.19
C ASP A 231 10.18 -19.08 -28.84
N LEU A 232 11.23 -19.04 -28.02
CA LEU A 232 11.97 -20.22 -27.57
C LEU A 232 11.08 -21.22 -26.82
N PHE A 233 10.00 -20.74 -26.20
CA PHE A 233 9.19 -21.49 -25.25
C PHE A 233 7.93 -22.08 -25.87
N HIS A 234 7.73 -21.94 -27.19
CA HIS A 234 6.53 -22.38 -27.87
C HIS A 234 6.24 -23.88 -27.65
N GLY A 235 5.10 -24.19 -26.99
CA GLY A 235 4.68 -25.55 -26.67
C GLY A 235 5.58 -26.30 -25.69
N LYS A 236 6.45 -25.60 -24.96
CA LYS A 236 7.40 -26.17 -23.97
C LYS A 236 6.85 -26.11 -22.55
N THR A 237 7.19 -27.10 -21.72
CA THR A 237 6.91 -27.04 -20.28
C THR A 237 7.94 -26.14 -19.61
N VAL A 238 7.51 -25.04 -19.00
CA VAL A 238 8.40 -24.02 -18.42
C VAL A 238 8.17 -23.87 -16.93
N VAL A 239 9.27 -23.84 -16.17
CA VAL A 239 9.29 -23.45 -14.76
C VAL A 239 9.93 -22.06 -14.65
N VAL A 240 9.23 -21.07 -14.11
CA VAL A 240 9.73 -19.73 -13.82
C VAL A 240 10.04 -19.63 -12.32
N VAL A 241 11.24 -19.21 -11.96
CA VAL A 241 11.70 -19.14 -10.57
C VAL A 241 11.81 -17.69 -10.12
N GLY A 242 11.06 -17.31 -9.09
CA GLY A 242 11.08 -15.98 -8.48
C GLY A 242 9.70 -15.34 -8.38
N ALA A 243 9.51 -14.47 -7.38
CA ALA A 243 8.25 -13.79 -7.08
C ALA A 243 8.29 -12.27 -7.33
N SER A 244 9.28 -11.80 -8.11
CA SER A 244 9.48 -10.37 -8.40
C SER A 244 9.21 -10.02 -9.87
N VAL A 245 9.41 -8.75 -10.24
CA VAL A 245 8.98 -8.15 -11.51
C VAL A 245 9.35 -8.97 -12.74
N SER A 246 10.61 -9.39 -12.87
CA SER A 246 11.04 -10.13 -14.07
C SER A 246 10.36 -11.49 -14.19
N ALA A 247 10.15 -12.20 -13.08
CA ALA A 247 9.47 -13.48 -13.08
C ALA A 247 7.98 -13.32 -13.42
N ALA A 248 7.33 -12.29 -12.87
CA ALA A 248 5.96 -11.93 -13.19
C ALA A 248 5.78 -11.60 -14.69
N ASP A 249 6.60 -10.68 -15.22
CA ASP A 249 6.56 -10.29 -16.63
C ASP A 249 6.77 -11.49 -17.56
N ILE A 250 7.77 -12.33 -17.28
CA ILE A 250 8.06 -13.52 -18.09
C ILE A 250 6.92 -14.53 -17.99
N ALA A 251 6.41 -14.81 -16.78
CA ALA A 251 5.35 -15.80 -16.61
C ALA A 251 4.09 -15.41 -17.40
N VAL A 252 3.65 -14.14 -17.30
CA VAL A 252 2.52 -13.60 -18.05
C VAL A 252 2.79 -13.59 -19.55
N ASP A 253 4.00 -13.25 -19.99
CA ASP A 253 4.37 -13.27 -21.41
C ASP A 253 4.25 -14.69 -22.02
N LEU A 254 4.53 -15.72 -21.22
CA LEU A 254 4.56 -17.12 -21.64
C LEU A 254 3.20 -17.82 -21.63
N VAL A 255 2.16 -17.33 -20.94
CA VAL A 255 0.86 -18.03 -20.81
C VAL A 255 0.14 -18.31 -22.14
N SER A 256 0.48 -17.55 -23.18
CA SER A 256 -0.10 -17.69 -24.53
C SER A 256 0.75 -18.55 -25.47
N THR A 257 1.98 -18.90 -25.09
CA THR A 257 2.99 -19.50 -25.99
C THR A 257 3.56 -20.80 -25.43
N ALA A 258 3.87 -20.87 -24.14
CA ALA A 258 4.31 -22.08 -23.49
C ALA A 258 3.18 -23.11 -23.35
N LYS A 259 3.55 -24.38 -23.12
CA LYS A 259 2.57 -25.42 -22.79
C LYS A 259 1.96 -25.08 -21.44
N ALA A 260 0.63 -24.94 -21.39
CA ALA A 260 -0.07 -24.65 -20.15
C ALA A 260 -0.09 -25.88 -19.20
N PRO A 261 -0.02 -25.67 -17.88
CA PRO A 261 0.21 -24.38 -17.21
C PRO A 261 1.70 -23.96 -17.25
N VAL A 262 1.97 -22.65 -17.16
CA VAL A 262 3.30 -22.15 -16.79
C VAL A 262 3.48 -22.37 -15.29
N HIS A 263 4.56 -23.03 -14.88
CA HIS A 263 4.80 -23.33 -13.47
C HIS A 263 5.66 -22.23 -12.85
N CYS A 264 5.23 -21.63 -11.74
CA CYS A 264 5.95 -20.54 -11.08
C CYS A 264 6.35 -20.93 -9.66
N ILE A 265 7.63 -20.75 -9.31
CA ILE A 265 8.15 -20.96 -7.94
C ILE A 265 8.01 -19.66 -7.15
N THR A 266 6.92 -19.54 -6.41
CA THR A 266 6.50 -18.30 -5.72
C THR A 266 6.03 -18.54 -4.28
N ILE A 267 5.53 -19.73 -3.95
CA ILE A 267 5.00 -20.03 -2.61
C ILE A 267 6.14 -20.01 -1.58
N GLY A 268 5.96 -19.24 -0.51
CA GLY A 268 6.97 -19.04 0.53
C GLY A 268 8.03 -17.97 0.21
N HIS A 269 7.90 -17.26 -0.91
CA HIS A 269 8.79 -16.15 -1.30
C HIS A 269 8.08 -14.81 -1.19
N THR A 270 8.80 -13.77 -0.78
CA THR A 270 8.24 -12.41 -0.70
C THR A 270 7.98 -11.87 -2.11
N SER A 271 6.73 -11.53 -2.38
CA SER A 271 6.33 -10.86 -3.62
C SER A 271 6.91 -9.45 -3.72
N ASN A 272 6.92 -8.89 -4.92
CA ASN A 272 7.43 -7.55 -5.11
C ASN A 272 6.56 -6.53 -4.36
N VAL A 273 7.17 -5.72 -3.49
CA VAL A 273 6.44 -4.74 -2.66
C VAL A 273 5.77 -3.61 -3.44
N PHE A 274 6.20 -3.35 -4.68
CA PHE A 274 5.64 -2.31 -5.56
C PHE A 274 4.49 -2.82 -6.42
N PHE A 275 4.72 -3.98 -7.03
CA PHE A 275 3.85 -4.50 -8.09
C PHE A 275 2.95 -5.63 -7.61
N GLY A 276 3.14 -6.11 -6.38
CA GLY A 276 2.40 -7.22 -5.80
C GLY A 276 2.72 -8.57 -6.47
N ASP A 277 1.77 -9.50 -6.34
CA ASP A 277 1.82 -10.87 -6.86
C ASP A 277 0.71 -11.18 -7.88
N THR A 278 -0.19 -10.24 -8.18
CA THR A 278 -1.38 -10.45 -9.02
C THR A 278 -1.08 -11.06 -10.39
N ALA A 279 0.11 -10.81 -10.94
CA ALA A 279 0.55 -11.44 -12.19
C ALA A 279 0.58 -12.98 -12.12
N PHE A 280 0.80 -13.56 -10.94
CA PHE A 280 0.87 -15.00 -10.72
C PHE A 280 -0.51 -15.64 -10.47
N ASP A 281 -1.57 -14.84 -10.30
CA ASP A 281 -2.96 -15.31 -10.12
C ASP A 281 -3.64 -15.67 -11.46
N HIS A 282 -2.93 -15.51 -12.59
CA HIS A 282 -3.46 -15.82 -13.91
C HIS A 282 -3.84 -17.32 -14.03
N PRO A 283 -5.01 -17.69 -14.60
CA PRO A 283 -5.54 -19.07 -14.58
C PRO A 283 -4.69 -20.11 -15.34
N LYS A 284 -3.76 -19.66 -16.18
CA LYS A 284 -2.78 -20.51 -16.88
C LYS A 284 -1.42 -20.58 -16.19
N ILE A 285 -1.29 -20.00 -15.00
CA ILE A 285 -0.12 -20.09 -14.13
C ILE A 285 -0.46 -21.02 -12.97
N ASN A 286 0.48 -21.88 -12.61
CA ASN A 286 0.38 -22.72 -11.43
C ASN A 286 1.54 -22.40 -10.48
N GLN A 287 1.23 -22.03 -9.24
CA GLN A 287 2.22 -21.61 -8.24
C GLN A 287 2.70 -22.80 -7.41
N HIS A 288 4.00 -22.86 -7.12
CA HIS A 288 4.68 -23.96 -6.44
C HIS A 288 5.64 -23.43 -5.36
N PRO A 289 5.96 -24.23 -4.33
CA PRO A 289 7.03 -23.90 -3.38
C PRO A 289 8.42 -24.14 -3.98
N SER A 290 9.47 -23.84 -3.22
CA SER A 290 10.87 -23.93 -3.67
C SER A 290 11.24 -25.28 -4.30
N ILE A 291 12.17 -25.23 -5.26
CA ILE A 291 12.79 -26.42 -5.84
C ILE A 291 13.74 -27.04 -4.81
N ALA A 292 13.56 -28.33 -4.53
CA ALA A 292 14.48 -29.11 -3.72
C ALA A 292 15.66 -29.62 -4.56
N LYS A 293 15.38 -30.21 -5.73
CA LYS A 293 16.38 -30.72 -6.67
C LYS A 293 15.80 -30.96 -8.06
N VAL A 294 16.69 -31.16 -9.04
CA VAL A 294 16.33 -31.52 -10.42
C VAL A 294 16.93 -32.88 -10.76
N THR A 295 16.09 -33.83 -11.20
CA THR A 295 16.54 -35.17 -11.64
C THR A 295 16.06 -35.42 -13.07
N GLY A 296 16.99 -35.55 -14.02
CA GLY A 296 16.62 -35.69 -15.43
C GLY A 296 15.83 -34.47 -15.91
N ARG A 297 14.56 -34.64 -16.27
CA ARG A 297 13.64 -33.53 -16.64
C ARG A 297 12.56 -33.27 -15.60
N THR A 298 12.73 -33.79 -14.39
CA THR A 298 11.76 -33.65 -13.31
C THR A 298 12.30 -32.67 -12.27
N VAL A 299 11.51 -31.64 -11.98
CA VAL A 299 11.77 -30.68 -10.90
C VAL A 299 11.04 -31.18 -9.66
N HIS A 300 11.79 -31.49 -8.60
CA HIS A 300 11.25 -31.93 -7.31
C HIS A 300 11.14 -30.73 -6.37
N LEU A 301 10.00 -30.60 -5.70
CA LEU A 301 9.64 -29.47 -4.86
C LEU A 301 9.80 -29.82 -3.37
N ILE A 302 9.96 -28.81 -2.51
CA ILE A 302 10.21 -29.02 -1.07
C ILE A 302 9.03 -29.63 -0.31
N ASP A 303 7.82 -29.56 -0.86
CA ASP A 303 6.61 -30.16 -0.29
C ASP A 303 6.43 -31.64 -0.68
N GLY A 304 7.40 -32.21 -1.42
CA GLY A 304 7.39 -33.59 -1.90
C GLY A 304 6.70 -33.78 -3.26
N THR A 305 6.09 -32.75 -3.83
CA THR A 305 5.50 -32.81 -5.18
C THR A 305 6.56 -32.64 -6.27
N SER A 306 6.19 -32.84 -7.54
CA SER A 306 7.13 -32.70 -8.65
C SER A 306 6.46 -32.28 -9.96
N ILE A 307 7.23 -31.63 -10.83
CA ILE A 307 6.84 -31.22 -12.18
C ILE A 307 7.68 -32.03 -13.17
N SER A 308 7.03 -32.86 -13.98
CA SER A 308 7.69 -33.71 -14.98
C SER A 308 7.82 -33.01 -16.34
N ASP A 309 8.67 -33.57 -17.21
CA ASP A 309 8.85 -33.13 -18.59
C ASP A 309 9.19 -31.64 -18.75
N VAL A 310 9.94 -31.07 -17.80
CA VAL A 310 10.39 -29.68 -17.87
C VAL A 310 11.38 -29.51 -19.02
N ASP A 311 11.13 -28.54 -19.89
CA ASP A 311 12.01 -28.19 -21.00
C ASP A 311 12.95 -27.04 -20.64
N HIS A 312 12.44 -26.04 -19.92
CA HIS A 312 13.21 -24.86 -19.50
C HIS A 312 12.92 -24.46 -18.04
N ILE A 313 13.95 -24.00 -17.35
CA ILE A 313 13.86 -23.34 -16.04
C ILE A 313 14.36 -21.90 -16.22
N VAL A 314 13.49 -20.91 -15.99
CA VAL A 314 13.76 -19.49 -16.17
C VAL A 314 13.87 -18.78 -14.83
N PHE A 315 15.07 -18.32 -14.48
CA PHE A 315 15.38 -17.65 -13.23
C PHE A 315 15.14 -16.14 -13.32
N GLY A 316 14.12 -15.66 -12.61
CA GLY A 316 13.88 -14.25 -12.30
C GLY A 316 14.38 -13.87 -10.90
N THR A 317 15.53 -14.40 -10.51
CA THR A 317 16.11 -14.34 -9.15
C THR A 317 17.02 -13.13 -8.90
N GLY A 318 17.04 -12.17 -9.83
CA GLY A 318 17.79 -10.93 -9.69
C GLY A 318 19.29 -11.09 -9.97
N TYR A 319 20.08 -10.17 -9.44
CA TYR A 319 21.48 -10.01 -9.83
C TYR A 319 22.43 -10.03 -8.64
N SER A 320 23.71 -10.22 -8.93
CA SER A 320 24.80 -10.04 -7.99
C SER A 320 25.42 -8.67 -8.14
N TRP A 321 25.64 -8.01 -7.00
CA TRP A 321 26.44 -6.81 -6.93
C TRP A 321 27.90 -7.17 -7.15
N THR A 322 28.54 -6.59 -8.15
CA THR A 322 29.96 -6.83 -8.46
C THR A 322 30.63 -5.52 -8.82
N LEU A 323 31.87 -5.36 -8.34
CA LEU A 323 32.73 -4.22 -8.63
C LEU A 323 34.15 -4.73 -8.89
N PRO A 324 34.38 -5.58 -9.91
CA PRO A 324 35.69 -6.22 -10.13
C PRO A 324 36.81 -5.21 -10.37
N PHE A 325 36.46 -4.00 -10.82
CA PHE A 325 37.41 -2.91 -11.03
C PHE A 325 37.77 -2.16 -9.73
N LEU A 326 37.04 -2.33 -8.63
CA LEU A 326 37.31 -1.72 -7.32
C LEU A 326 37.53 -2.83 -6.26
N PRO A 327 38.60 -3.64 -6.36
CA PRO A 327 38.80 -4.80 -5.49
C PRO A 327 39.05 -4.44 -4.02
N SER A 328 39.48 -3.21 -3.74
CA SER A 328 39.65 -2.69 -2.37
C SER A 328 38.33 -2.47 -1.65
N LEU A 329 37.23 -2.38 -2.40
CA LEU A 329 35.91 -2.06 -1.87
C LEU A 329 35.11 -3.37 -1.70
N PRO A 330 34.83 -3.81 -0.46
CA PRO A 330 34.18 -5.09 -0.24
C PRO A 330 32.73 -5.05 -0.72
N VAL A 331 32.26 -6.12 -1.33
CA VAL A 331 30.82 -6.37 -1.52
C VAL A 331 30.42 -7.45 -0.53
N ARG A 332 29.38 -7.19 0.27
CA ARG A 332 28.92 -8.12 1.31
C ARG A 332 27.41 -8.17 1.31
N ASN A 333 26.84 -9.37 1.51
CA ASN A 333 25.40 -9.59 1.55
C ASN A 333 24.65 -8.98 0.34
N ASN A 334 25.30 -8.99 -0.83
CA ASN A 334 24.78 -8.42 -2.07
C ASN A 334 24.48 -6.91 -2.01
N ARG A 335 25.27 -6.15 -1.23
CA ARG A 335 25.29 -4.69 -1.21
C ARG A 335 26.71 -4.16 -1.08
N VAL A 336 26.87 -2.86 -1.28
CA VAL A 336 28.10 -2.12 -0.98
C VAL A 336 28.00 -1.52 0.43
N PRO A 337 28.92 -1.84 1.35
CA PRO A 337 28.99 -1.23 2.68
C PRO A 337 29.71 0.11 2.66
N ASN A 338 29.46 0.92 3.68
CA ASN A 338 30.05 2.26 3.84
C ASN A 338 29.67 3.25 2.73
N LEU A 339 28.45 3.13 2.17
CA LEU A 339 27.87 4.10 1.23
C LEU A 339 26.79 4.94 1.91
N TYR A 340 27.20 6.08 2.48
CA TYR A 340 26.27 7.02 3.10
C TYR A 340 25.26 7.54 2.08
N GLN A 341 23.97 7.45 2.44
CA GLN A 341 22.84 7.78 1.56
C GLN A 341 22.90 7.09 0.19
N HIS A 342 23.61 5.97 0.07
CA HIS A 342 23.89 5.29 -1.20
C HIS A 342 24.66 6.14 -2.23
N VAL A 343 25.32 7.21 -1.78
CA VAL A 343 26.06 8.16 -2.63
C VAL A 343 27.52 8.25 -2.21
N VAL A 344 27.81 8.50 -0.94
CA VAL A 344 29.16 8.89 -0.49
C VAL A 344 29.90 7.70 0.10
N TYR A 345 31.08 7.35 -0.42
CA TYR A 345 31.94 6.38 0.25
C TYR A 345 32.55 7.02 1.50
N GLN A 346 32.20 6.50 2.67
CA GLN A 346 32.48 7.15 3.96
C GLN A 346 33.96 7.48 4.18
N LYS A 347 34.86 6.60 3.73
CA LYS A 347 36.30 6.74 3.97
C LYS A 347 36.99 7.72 3.02
N ASP A 348 36.41 7.95 1.85
CA ASP A 348 36.96 8.87 0.86
C ASP A 348 35.82 9.48 0.03
N PRO A 349 35.37 10.71 0.36
CA PRO A 349 34.30 11.38 -0.36
C PRO A 349 34.68 11.84 -1.79
N THR A 350 35.88 11.51 -2.28
CA THR A 350 36.23 11.60 -3.71
C THR A 350 35.83 10.36 -4.51
N LEU A 351 35.32 9.30 -3.85
CA LEU A 351 34.66 8.16 -4.47
C LEU A 351 33.15 8.22 -4.18
N LEU A 352 32.36 8.40 -5.24
CA LEU A 352 30.92 8.62 -5.14
C LEU A 352 30.16 7.60 -6.01
N PHE A 353 28.92 7.32 -5.66
CA PHE A 353 28.04 6.40 -6.36
C PHE A 353 26.76 7.12 -6.80
N VAL A 354 26.30 6.85 -8.02
CA VAL A 354 24.99 7.28 -8.49
C VAL A 354 24.24 6.05 -8.97
N GLY A 355 23.05 5.86 -8.43
CA GLY A 355 22.18 4.73 -8.71
C GLY A 355 22.49 3.45 -7.94
N ALA A 356 23.12 3.57 -6.77
CA ALA A 356 23.34 2.45 -5.87
C ALA A 356 22.11 2.08 -4.99
N VAL A 357 20.90 2.28 -5.50
CA VAL A 357 19.62 2.06 -4.81
C VAL A 357 18.82 0.91 -5.42
N GLY A 358 18.04 0.22 -4.59
CA GLY A 358 17.12 -0.86 -4.97
C GLY A 358 15.76 -0.33 -5.45
N ALA A 359 15.33 -0.85 -6.60
CA ALA A 359 14.15 -0.53 -7.41
C ALA A 359 13.01 0.29 -6.77
N GLY A 360 12.63 1.38 -7.47
CA GLY A 360 11.42 2.18 -7.27
C GLY A 360 11.71 3.65 -7.60
N LEU A 361 11.27 4.15 -8.76
CA LEU A 361 11.39 5.57 -9.19
C LEU A 361 12.82 6.04 -9.53
N THR A 362 13.46 5.25 -10.38
CA THR A 362 14.91 5.19 -10.57
C THR A 362 15.57 6.49 -11.03
N PHE A 363 15.03 7.22 -12.00
CA PHE A 363 15.79 8.34 -12.59
C PHE A 363 15.71 9.62 -11.75
N LYS A 364 14.55 9.95 -11.18
CA LYS A 364 14.38 11.15 -10.34
C LYS A 364 15.27 11.09 -9.09
N ILE A 365 15.45 9.89 -8.52
CA ILE A 365 16.43 9.65 -7.46
C ILE A 365 17.86 9.87 -7.97
N PHE A 366 18.22 9.31 -9.13
CA PHE A 366 19.56 9.45 -9.70
C PHE A 366 19.94 10.91 -9.95
N GLU A 367 18.99 11.75 -10.33
CA GLU A 367 19.22 13.18 -10.52
C GLU A 367 19.75 13.83 -9.25
N TRP A 368 19.11 13.64 -8.11
CA TRP A 368 19.54 14.31 -6.88
C TRP A 368 20.76 13.65 -6.25
N GLN A 369 20.97 12.34 -6.43
CA GLN A 369 22.25 11.71 -6.13
C GLN A 369 23.39 12.33 -6.95
N ALA A 370 23.16 12.57 -8.25
CA ALA A 370 24.12 13.20 -9.15
C ALA A 370 24.39 14.66 -8.79
N VAL A 371 23.35 15.44 -8.45
CA VAL A 371 23.51 16.83 -8.00
C VAL A 371 24.28 16.90 -6.69
N TYR A 372 23.96 16.04 -5.72
CA TYR A 372 24.71 15.97 -4.45
C TYR A 372 26.18 15.63 -4.70
N ALA A 373 26.44 14.57 -5.48
CA ALA A 373 27.78 14.16 -5.84
C ALA A 373 28.58 15.28 -6.54
N ALA A 374 27.99 15.93 -7.54
CA ALA A 374 28.63 17.03 -8.27
C ALA A 374 28.97 18.21 -7.35
N ARG A 375 28.06 18.58 -6.44
CA ARG A 375 28.28 19.70 -5.51
C ARG A 375 29.27 19.38 -4.41
N ILE A 376 29.37 18.14 -3.93
CA ILE A 376 30.46 17.71 -3.04
C ILE A 376 31.80 17.96 -3.73
N LEU A 377 31.96 17.47 -4.97
CA LEU A 377 33.21 17.63 -5.72
C LEU A 377 33.51 19.09 -6.09
N ALA A 378 32.47 19.90 -6.31
CA ALA A 378 32.62 21.34 -6.54
C ALA A 378 32.90 22.15 -5.26
N GLY A 379 32.86 21.53 -4.07
CA GLY A 379 33.01 22.21 -2.78
C GLY A 379 31.79 23.06 -2.37
N ARG A 380 30.62 22.76 -2.92
CA ARG A 380 29.36 23.51 -2.70
C ARG A 380 28.29 22.74 -1.92
N ALA A 381 28.56 21.49 -1.56
CA ALA A 381 27.77 20.71 -0.61
C ALA A 381 28.68 20.15 0.48
N THR A 382 28.13 19.96 1.68
CA THR A 382 28.86 19.38 2.80
C THR A 382 28.64 17.88 2.87
N VAL A 383 29.67 17.17 3.32
CA VAL A 383 29.57 15.77 3.72
C VAL A 383 29.56 15.74 5.24
N PRO A 384 28.64 15.02 5.89
CA PRO A 384 28.65 14.84 7.33
C PRO A 384 29.96 14.23 7.84
N SER A 385 30.18 14.28 9.15
CA SER A 385 31.33 13.61 9.76
C SER A 385 31.28 12.10 9.53
N GLU A 386 32.44 11.44 9.57
CA GLU A 386 32.52 9.98 9.42
C GLU A 386 31.65 9.24 10.45
N VAL A 387 31.56 9.78 11.68
CA VAL A 387 30.72 9.23 12.76
C VAL A 387 29.24 9.30 12.41
N GLU A 388 28.75 10.44 11.90
CA GLU A 388 27.35 10.59 11.49
C GLU A 388 27.01 9.65 10.32
N MET A 389 27.93 9.49 9.37
CA MET A 389 27.73 8.59 8.24
C MET A 389 27.71 7.12 8.65
N GLN A 390 28.58 6.72 9.60
CA GLN A 390 28.59 5.38 10.17
C GLN A 390 27.30 5.12 10.95
N LYS A 391 26.86 6.08 11.77
CA LYS A 391 25.61 6.00 12.52
C LYS A 391 24.41 5.80 11.60
N TRP A 392 24.34 6.54 10.49
CA TRP A 392 23.29 6.34 9.49
C TRP A 392 23.28 4.92 8.91
N GLU A 393 24.45 4.32 8.66
CA GLU A 393 24.51 2.94 8.15
C GLU A 393 24.06 1.94 9.22
N GLU A 394 24.46 2.13 10.48
CA GLU A 394 24.02 1.30 11.61
C GLU A 394 22.49 1.35 11.76
N ASP A 395 21.91 2.55 11.80
CA ASP A 395 20.46 2.75 11.93
C ASP A 395 19.70 2.12 10.75
N ARG A 396 20.26 2.24 9.53
CA ARG A 396 19.64 1.64 8.35
C ARG A 396 19.79 0.11 8.32
N ILE A 397 20.89 -0.44 8.84
CA ILE A 397 21.05 -1.90 9.02
C ILE A 397 20.04 -2.41 10.06
N GLU A 398 19.84 -1.70 11.16
CA GLU A 398 18.84 -2.04 12.17
C GLU A 398 17.42 -2.04 11.57
N ALA A 399 17.07 -1.01 10.80
CA ALA A 399 15.74 -0.87 10.21
C ALA A 399 15.46 -1.80 9.02
N ARG A 400 16.45 -2.06 8.16
CA ARG A 400 16.25 -2.75 6.85
C ARG A 400 16.99 -4.08 6.73
N GLY A 401 17.84 -4.41 7.69
CA GLY A 401 18.73 -5.55 7.64
C GLY A 401 19.94 -5.33 6.73
N ASP A 402 20.97 -6.13 7.00
CA ASP A 402 22.25 -6.07 6.31
C ASP A 402 22.25 -6.94 5.04
N GLY A 403 21.44 -6.55 4.05
CA GLY A 403 21.28 -7.30 2.80
C GLY A 403 20.69 -6.45 1.68
N PRO A 404 20.11 -7.05 0.62
CA PRO A 404 19.55 -6.29 -0.51
C PRO A 404 18.52 -5.22 -0.11
N LYS A 405 17.73 -5.50 0.94
CA LYS A 405 16.71 -4.58 1.49
C LYS A 405 17.32 -3.26 1.98
N PHE A 406 18.59 -3.23 2.38
CA PHE A 406 19.30 -2.01 2.79
C PHE A 406 19.22 -0.91 1.73
N SER A 407 19.38 -1.29 0.47
CA SER A 407 19.39 -0.36 -0.67
C SER A 407 17.99 0.06 -1.15
N VAL A 408 16.94 -0.63 -0.70
CA VAL A 408 15.55 -0.35 -1.12
C VAL A 408 15.09 0.94 -0.45
N VAL A 409 14.56 1.87 -1.24
CA VAL A 409 14.09 3.17 -0.74
C VAL A 409 12.64 3.10 -0.21
N PHE A 410 11.81 2.24 -0.78
CA PHE A 410 10.42 2.10 -0.38
C PHE A 410 10.21 1.73 1.09
N PRO A 411 9.17 2.27 1.75
CA PRO A 411 8.18 3.23 1.22
C PRO A 411 8.62 4.71 1.25
N ASP A 412 9.82 5.00 1.71
CA ASP A 412 10.29 6.33 2.11
C ASP A 412 10.83 7.16 0.92
N PHE A 413 10.14 7.15 -0.22
CA PHE A 413 10.61 7.83 -1.44
C PHE A 413 10.75 9.34 -1.26
N GLU A 414 9.73 9.94 -0.66
CA GLU A 414 9.69 11.38 -0.41
C GLU A 414 10.78 11.77 0.57
N ASP A 415 10.85 11.12 1.74
CA ASP A 415 11.87 11.38 2.76
C ASP A 415 13.29 11.22 2.22
N TYR A 416 13.57 10.14 1.48
CA TYR A 416 14.89 9.93 0.90
C TYR A 416 15.23 10.98 -0.15
N PHE A 417 14.27 11.29 -1.04
CA PHE A 417 14.45 12.29 -2.08
C PHE A 417 14.72 13.68 -1.49
N ASP A 418 13.93 14.07 -0.48
CA ASP A 418 14.05 15.35 0.20
C ASP A 418 15.35 15.42 1.01
N THR A 419 15.74 14.34 1.69
CA THR A 419 17.03 14.27 2.40
C THR A 419 18.21 14.49 1.46
N VAL A 420 18.27 13.77 0.33
CA VAL A 420 19.38 13.93 -0.63
C VAL A 420 19.37 15.32 -1.27
N ARG A 421 18.17 15.88 -1.53
CA ARG A 421 18.02 17.24 -2.02
C ARG A 421 18.54 18.27 -1.02
N GLU A 422 18.19 18.15 0.26
CA GLU A 422 18.65 19.02 1.34
C GLU A 422 20.17 18.96 1.50
N LEU A 423 20.73 17.75 1.50
CA LEU A 423 22.19 17.54 1.52
C LEU A 423 22.89 18.18 0.31
N ALA A 424 22.24 18.18 -0.86
CA ALA A 424 22.75 18.85 -2.04
C ALA A 424 22.67 20.38 -1.94
N GLY A 425 21.77 20.94 -1.14
CA GLY A 425 21.54 22.37 -0.97
C GLY A 425 20.70 23.03 -2.10
N GLU A 426 20.52 24.34 -2.02
CA GLU A 426 19.67 25.11 -2.96
C GLU A 426 20.37 25.44 -4.29
N GLY A 427 21.71 25.34 -4.34
CA GLY A 427 22.53 25.72 -5.50
C GLY A 427 22.77 27.23 -5.62
N GLU A 428 23.54 27.64 -6.63
CA GLU A 428 23.84 29.05 -6.90
C GLU A 428 23.17 29.50 -8.22
N PRO A 429 22.63 30.72 -8.32
CA PRO A 429 22.03 31.20 -9.56
C PRO A 429 22.99 31.11 -10.76
N GLY A 430 22.62 30.35 -11.79
CA GLY A 430 23.39 30.21 -13.03
C GLY A 430 24.53 29.18 -12.99
N VAL A 431 24.71 28.46 -11.88
CA VAL A 431 25.72 27.39 -11.73
C VAL A 431 25.13 26.17 -11.02
N GLY A 432 25.38 24.99 -11.60
CA GLY A 432 24.76 23.73 -11.17
C GLY A 432 23.31 23.60 -11.64
N ARG A 433 22.75 22.39 -11.50
CA ARG A 433 21.33 22.16 -11.81
C ARG A 433 20.45 22.92 -10.81
N VAL A 434 19.44 23.61 -11.34
CA VAL A 434 18.50 24.45 -10.57
C VAL A 434 17.42 23.61 -9.89
N LYS A 435 16.97 24.06 -8.71
CA LYS A 435 15.83 23.50 -7.98
C LYS A 435 14.58 23.47 -8.86
N CYS A 436 13.89 22.34 -8.87
CA CYS A 436 12.52 22.27 -9.32
C CYS A 436 11.61 21.98 -8.12
N GLY A 437 10.35 22.41 -8.21
CA GLY A 437 9.33 22.07 -7.23
C GLY A 437 9.32 20.56 -7.01
N GLY A 438 9.45 20.15 -5.74
CA GLY A 438 9.54 18.75 -5.30
C GLY A 438 8.40 17.82 -5.73
N TYR A 439 8.12 16.82 -4.91
CA TYR A 439 7.07 15.82 -5.16
C TYR A 439 5.65 16.47 -5.11
N TRP A 440 5.19 17.15 -6.17
CA TRP A 440 3.90 17.87 -6.17
C TRP A 440 2.75 17.16 -6.93
N LYS A 441 2.75 15.83 -7.02
CA LYS A 441 1.62 15.07 -7.58
C LYS A 441 1.38 13.81 -6.76
N GLU A 442 0.12 13.51 -6.44
CA GLU A 442 -0.28 12.18 -5.98
C GLU A 442 0.00 11.17 -7.10
N PHE A 443 0.85 10.18 -6.83
CA PHE A 443 1.22 9.18 -7.82
C PHE A 443 0.16 8.08 -7.89
N LYS A 444 -0.56 8.00 -9.01
CA LYS A 444 -1.42 6.86 -9.33
C LYS A 444 -0.55 5.74 -9.89
N TRP A 445 -0.46 4.62 -9.17
CA TRP A 445 0.20 3.42 -9.68
C TRP A 445 -0.66 2.81 -10.79
N SER A 446 -0.11 2.75 -12.00
CA SER A 446 -0.66 1.93 -13.08
C SER A 446 0.02 0.56 -13.05
N PHE A 447 -0.73 -0.49 -12.77
CA PHE A 447 -0.19 -1.84 -12.80
C PHE A 447 -0.19 -2.32 -14.26
N LYS A 448 0.99 -2.56 -14.84
CA LYS A 448 1.15 -3.06 -16.21
C LYS A 448 0.29 -4.29 -16.54
N HIS A 449 -0.10 -5.08 -15.53
CA HIS A 449 -0.91 -6.29 -15.69
C HIS A 449 -2.35 -6.16 -15.16
N GLN A 450 -2.80 -4.94 -14.84
CA GLN A 450 -4.22 -4.69 -14.61
C GLN A 450 -5.00 -4.68 -15.94
N PRO A 451 -6.24 -5.18 -15.99
CA PRO A 451 -7.13 -4.99 -17.13
C PRO A 451 -7.32 -3.49 -17.40
N GLY A 452 -7.05 -3.02 -18.62
CA GLY A 452 -7.07 -1.59 -18.96
C GLY A 452 -8.48 -1.00 -19.09
N GLU A 453 -8.66 0.22 -18.58
CA GLU A 453 -9.82 1.08 -18.84
C GLU A 453 -9.70 1.69 -20.26
N ILE A 454 -10.77 1.64 -21.06
CA ILE A 454 -10.82 2.20 -22.42
C ILE A 454 -11.26 3.67 -22.34
N GLU A 455 -10.38 4.61 -22.68
CA GLU A 455 -10.73 6.02 -22.86
C GLU A 455 -11.37 6.26 -24.24
N VAL A 456 -12.54 6.91 -24.26
CA VAL A 456 -13.26 7.33 -25.48
C VAL A 456 -13.38 8.85 -25.50
N ASP A 457 -12.91 9.46 -26.59
CA ASP A 457 -12.97 10.91 -26.88
C ASP A 457 -14.42 11.37 -27.16
N LEU A 458 -14.90 12.37 -26.42
CA LEU A 458 -16.30 12.86 -26.42
C LEU A 458 -16.47 14.23 -27.10
N THR A 459 -15.70 14.51 -28.15
CA THR A 459 -15.89 15.72 -28.95
C THR A 459 -16.82 15.47 -30.14
N THR A 460 -18.13 15.30 -29.90
CA THR A 460 -19.25 15.76 -30.76
C THR A 460 -20.56 15.09 -30.34
N ALA A 461 -21.48 15.83 -29.71
CA ALA A 461 -22.91 15.57 -29.83
C ALA A 461 -23.72 16.78 -29.34
N SER A 462 -24.42 17.43 -30.26
CA SER A 462 -25.37 18.51 -30.04
C SER A 462 -26.70 18.01 -29.46
N SER A 463 -27.20 18.67 -28.42
CA SER A 463 -28.50 18.42 -27.80
C SER A 463 -29.68 18.89 -28.66
N PRO A 464 -30.82 18.17 -28.66
CA PRO A 464 -32.12 18.74 -29.01
C PRO A 464 -32.97 19.02 -27.76
N THR A 465 -33.54 20.23 -27.73
CA THR A 465 -34.51 20.77 -26.78
C THR A 465 -35.96 20.42 -27.13
N SER A 466 -36.81 20.11 -26.13
CA SER A 466 -38.26 20.46 -26.06
C SER A 466 -38.79 20.00 -24.68
N SER A 467 -39.23 20.82 -23.71
CA SER A 467 -40.26 21.88 -23.60
C SER A 467 -41.57 21.40 -22.96
N CYS A 468 -42.01 22.13 -21.92
CA CYS A 468 -43.37 22.33 -21.43
C CYS A 468 -44.02 21.20 -20.60
N ARG A 469 -44.83 21.45 -19.57
CA ARG A 469 -45.24 22.61 -18.74
C ARG A 469 -46.08 22.01 -17.61
N GLY A 470 -45.94 22.49 -16.37
CA GLY A 470 -46.66 21.98 -15.20
C GLY A 470 -48.12 22.43 -15.10
N SER A 471 -48.80 21.96 -14.05
CA SER A 471 -49.87 22.69 -13.35
C SER A 471 -50.09 22.09 -11.95
N GLU A 472 -50.08 22.99 -10.96
CA GLU A 472 -50.33 22.82 -9.52
C GLU A 472 -51.82 22.64 -9.22
N VAL A 473 -52.15 21.99 -8.10
CA VAL A 473 -53.31 22.33 -7.24
C VAL A 473 -52.96 22.08 -5.77
N GLN A 474 -53.21 23.10 -4.92
CA GLN A 474 -53.07 23.12 -3.46
C GLN A 474 -54.39 22.76 -2.71
N PRO A 475 -54.36 22.55 -1.37
CA PRO A 475 -55.26 21.63 -0.63
C PRO A 475 -56.30 22.31 0.29
N GLN A 476 -57.25 21.51 0.82
CA GLN A 476 -58.10 21.88 1.97
C GLN A 476 -58.30 20.75 3.00
N THR A 477 -57.69 20.95 4.19
CA THR A 477 -58.19 20.88 5.59
C THR A 477 -59.04 19.70 6.15
N SER A 478 -58.38 18.88 7.01
CA SER A 478 -58.65 18.46 8.44
C SER A 478 -60.01 17.83 8.88
N PRO A 479 -60.13 17.04 10.01
CA PRO A 479 -59.27 16.97 11.21
C PRO A 479 -59.00 15.60 11.93
N THR A 480 -57.86 15.58 12.65
CA THR A 480 -57.42 14.88 13.90
C THR A 480 -57.98 13.54 14.39
N ALA A 481 -57.05 12.61 14.65
CA ALA A 481 -56.89 11.90 15.94
C ALA A 481 -55.42 11.48 16.18
N THR A 482 -54.98 11.60 17.43
CA THR A 482 -53.63 11.46 18.02
C THR A 482 -53.12 10.01 18.16
N SER A 483 -51.83 9.74 17.92
CA SER A 483 -50.94 8.92 18.80
C SER A 483 -49.51 8.73 18.24
N SER A 484 -48.53 8.76 19.16
CA SER A 484 -47.13 8.30 19.13
C SER A 484 -46.18 8.84 18.05
N THR A 485 -45.26 9.69 18.51
CA THR A 485 -44.18 10.34 17.76
C THR A 485 -43.20 9.30 17.17
N LEU A 486 -43.33 9.06 15.88
CA LEU A 486 -42.29 8.56 14.99
C LEU A 486 -41.59 9.78 14.37
N MET A 487 -40.28 9.66 14.10
CA MET A 487 -39.43 10.71 13.52
C MET A 487 -40.16 11.44 12.40
N ASP A 488 -40.40 12.74 12.60
CA ASP A 488 -41.01 13.61 11.59
C ASP A 488 -39.98 13.84 10.48
N THR A 489 -40.43 13.92 9.23
CA THR A 489 -39.56 14.17 8.07
C THR A 489 -38.72 15.46 8.21
N SER A 490 -39.12 16.36 9.11
CA SER A 490 -38.40 17.57 9.49
C SER A 490 -37.15 17.32 10.37
N GLU A 491 -37.10 16.25 11.17
CA GLU A 491 -35.91 15.88 11.96
C GLU A 491 -34.80 15.28 11.09
N LEU A 492 -35.15 14.67 9.95
CA LEU A 492 -34.19 14.11 8.98
C LEU A 492 -33.35 15.20 8.30
N ASP A 493 -33.94 16.37 8.04
CA ASP A 493 -33.24 17.54 7.50
C ASP A 493 -32.33 18.21 8.53
N GLN A 494 -32.64 18.12 9.83
CA GLN A 494 -31.74 18.51 10.91
C GLN A 494 -30.58 17.52 11.10
N TYR A 495 -30.84 16.22 10.94
CA TYR A 495 -29.83 15.17 11.08
C TYR A 495 -28.75 15.20 9.97
N LEU A 496 -29.05 15.83 8.83
CA LEU A 496 -28.19 15.92 7.64
C LEU A 496 -27.53 17.31 7.43
N GLN A 497 -27.54 18.19 8.45
CA GLN A 497 -26.81 19.46 8.38
C GLN A 497 -25.30 19.21 8.56
N VAL A 498 -24.54 19.40 7.48
CA VAL A 498 -23.08 19.25 7.47
C VAL A 498 -22.45 20.54 8.03
N GLU A 499 -21.83 20.49 9.20
CA GLU A 499 -20.93 21.56 9.67
C GLU A 499 -19.53 21.35 9.07
N GLU A 500 -19.02 22.34 8.33
CA GLU A 500 -17.62 22.36 7.89
C GLU A 500 -16.70 22.69 9.08
N LEU A 501 -15.60 21.93 9.23
CA LEU A 501 -14.55 22.24 10.21
C LEU A 501 -13.85 23.56 9.83
N PRO A 502 -13.49 24.42 10.81
CA PRO A 502 -12.84 25.68 10.53
C PRO A 502 -11.40 25.46 10.04
N VAL A 503 -11.11 25.93 8.84
CA VAL A 503 -9.75 26.09 8.33
C VAL A 503 -9.15 27.32 9.01
N GLN A 504 -8.01 27.17 9.69
CA GLN A 504 -7.23 28.31 10.18
C GLN A 504 -6.58 29.02 8.99
N ASP A 505 -7.18 30.13 8.56
CA ASP A 505 -6.61 31.07 7.60
C ASP A 505 -5.36 31.73 8.18
N THR A 506 -4.22 31.51 7.55
CA THR A 506 -3.03 32.38 7.67
C THR A 506 -2.74 33.01 6.31
N ALA A 507 -3.57 33.96 5.92
CA ALA A 507 -3.24 34.90 4.84
C ALA A 507 -4.02 36.21 5.05
N SER A 508 -3.40 37.15 5.76
CA SER A 508 -3.69 38.57 5.56
C SER A 508 -2.38 39.28 5.23
N ILE A 509 -2.49 40.33 4.40
CA ILE A 509 -1.45 41.21 3.83
C ILE A 509 -1.24 40.95 2.33
N LEU A 510 -2.15 41.50 1.52
CA LEU A 510 -1.91 42.58 0.54
C LEU A 510 -3.14 42.72 -0.38
N ASP A 511 -3.99 43.70 -0.08
CA ASP A 511 -4.83 44.36 -1.08
C ASP A 511 -3.94 45.31 -1.90
N ASP A 512 -4.05 45.29 -3.22
CA ASP A 512 -4.11 46.52 -4.02
C ASP A 512 -4.71 46.25 -5.43
N ASP A 513 -5.98 46.63 -5.54
CA ASP A 513 -6.60 47.43 -6.59
C ASP A 513 -6.38 47.21 -8.11
N THR A 514 -7.55 47.11 -8.78
CA THR A 514 -7.92 47.61 -10.12
C THR A 514 -7.44 46.80 -11.34
N TRP A 515 -8.27 46.40 -12.31
CA TRP A 515 -9.22 47.20 -13.10
C TRP A 515 -10.40 46.38 -13.63
N THR A 516 -11.55 47.04 -13.71
CA THR A 516 -12.78 46.64 -14.38
C THR A 516 -12.64 46.68 -15.91
N THR A 517 -13.38 45.83 -16.64
CA THR A 517 -14.35 46.28 -17.67
C THR A 517 -15.17 45.12 -18.23
N SER A 518 -16.48 45.38 -18.31
CA SER A 518 -17.54 44.56 -18.88
C SER A 518 -17.60 44.65 -20.42
N PRO A 519 -18.43 43.82 -21.10
CA PRO A 519 -18.28 43.41 -22.49
C PRO A 519 -19.20 44.14 -23.48
N CYS A 520 -18.84 44.12 -24.77
CA CYS A 520 -19.66 44.37 -25.98
C CYS A 520 -18.76 44.09 -27.20
N SER A 521 -19.19 43.70 -28.40
CA SER A 521 -20.40 43.12 -28.98
C SER A 521 -20.11 43.01 -30.49
N ASN A 522 -20.47 41.87 -31.08
CA ASN A 522 -20.86 41.63 -32.48
C ASN A 522 -19.98 42.02 -33.70
N SER A 523 -20.17 41.14 -34.69
CA SER A 523 -20.33 41.38 -36.14
C SER A 523 -19.14 41.14 -37.08
N ASP A 524 -19.33 40.08 -37.88
CA ASP A 524 -19.42 40.12 -39.35
C ASP A 524 -18.26 39.56 -40.22
N THR A 525 -18.66 38.47 -40.91
CA THR A 525 -18.58 38.23 -42.37
C THR A 525 -17.27 37.81 -43.04
N ASP A 526 -17.32 36.55 -43.51
CA ASP A 526 -17.26 36.12 -44.92
C ASP A 526 -15.93 35.79 -45.66
N LEU A 527 -16.05 34.64 -46.33
CA LEU A 527 -15.59 34.28 -47.69
C LEU A 527 -14.09 34.07 -47.95
N LEU A 528 -13.71 32.81 -48.26
CA LEU A 528 -13.50 32.38 -49.65
C LEU A 528 -13.14 30.88 -49.77
N THR A 529 -13.88 30.25 -50.68
CA THR A 529 -13.71 28.97 -51.38
C THR A 529 -12.31 28.72 -51.98
N ARG A 530 -11.86 27.45 -52.15
CA ARG A 530 -12.01 26.65 -53.40
C ARG A 530 -11.18 25.34 -53.43
N SER A 531 -11.85 24.25 -53.83
CA SER A 531 -11.45 23.14 -54.75
C SER A 531 -10.18 22.30 -54.49
N GLY A 532 -10.15 20.98 -54.67
CA GLY A 532 -11.17 20.08 -55.24
C GLY A 532 -10.74 18.60 -55.29
N SER A 533 -11.79 17.76 -55.38
CA SER A 533 -11.95 16.41 -55.95
C SER A 533 -10.74 15.61 -56.47
N ILE A 534 -10.76 14.29 -56.23
CA ILE A 534 -11.11 13.25 -57.23
C ILE A 534 -11.47 11.93 -56.52
N SER A 535 -12.49 11.28 -57.08
CA SER A 535 -13.16 10.02 -56.75
C SER A 535 -12.36 8.76 -57.12
N GLU A 536 -12.69 7.61 -56.50
CA GLU A 536 -13.10 6.40 -57.24
C GLU A 536 -13.74 5.34 -56.32
N ASN A 537 -14.89 4.82 -56.76
CA ASN A 537 -15.65 3.70 -56.19
C ASN A 537 -15.09 2.35 -56.69
N CYS A 538 -15.31 1.27 -55.94
CA CYS A 538 -15.90 0.03 -56.48
C CYS A 538 -16.37 -0.92 -55.36
N ASP A 539 -17.67 -1.21 -55.39
CA ASP A 539 -18.30 -2.42 -54.85
C ASP A 539 -17.82 -3.67 -55.62
N MET A 540 -17.93 -4.85 -55.01
CA MET A 540 -18.61 -6.04 -55.58
C MET A 540 -18.61 -7.21 -54.59
N THR A 541 -19.81 -7.78 -54.43
CA THR A 541 -20.20 -9.00 -53.71
C THR A 541 -19.73 -10.28 -54.41
N ILE A 542 -19.77 -11.45 -53.72
CA ILE A 542 -20.45 -12.70 -54.19
C ILE A 542 -20.18 -13.95 -53.30
N SER A 543 -21.32 -14.56 -52.92
CA SER A 543 -21.71 -15.99 -52.73
C SER A 543 -21.18 -16.94 -51.64
N ASN A 544 -22.20 -17.49 -50.96
CA ASN A 544 -22.34 -18.72 -50.17
C ASN A 544 -21.99 -20.04 -50.89
N VAL A 545 -21.61 -21.06 -50.10
CA VAL A 545 -21.94 -22.49 -50.34
C VAL A 545 -22.16 -23.21 -48.99
N GLU A 546 -23.33 -23.82 -48.81
CA GLU A 546 -23.68 -24.80 -47.76
C GLU A 546 -23.55 -26.24 -48.29
N ILE A 547 -23.11 -27.21 -47.46
CA ILE A 547 -23.41 -28.65 -47.62
C ILE A 547 -23.58 -29.36 -46.24
N THR A 548 -24.85 -29.67 -45.95
CA THR A 548 -25.52 -30.79 -45.23
C THR A 548 -24.81 -31.79 -44.26
N SER A 549 -25.34 -31.82 -43.02
CA SER A 549 -25.99 -32.92 -42.24
C SER A 549 -25.39 -34.34 -42.10
N ARG A 550 -25.23 -34.80 -40.83
CA ARG A 550 -25.69 -36.13 -40.34
C ARG A 550 -25.84 -36.19 -38.80
N THR A 551 -26.98 -36.71 -38.37
CA THR A 551 -27.51 -36.85 -37.00
C THR A 551 -27.17 -38.22 -36.37
N LEU A 552 -26.93 -38.28 -35.05
CA LEU A 552 -27.13 -39.44 -34.15
C LEU A 552 -27.20 -38.93 -32.68
N ALA A 553 -28.13 -39.43 -31.87
CA ALA A 553 -28.39 -39.08 -30.45
C ALA A 553 -28.65 -40.39 -29.63
N PRO A 554 -28.85 -40.37 -28.29
CA PRO A 554 -28.08 -39.83 -27.15
C PRO A 554 -27.65 -40.97 -26.14
N PRO A 555 -27.09 -40.68 -24.94
CA PRO A 555 -27.92 -40.73 -23.72
C PRO A 555 -27.60 -39.64 -22.65
N LEU A 556 -28.46 -39.59 -21.63
CA LEU A 556 -28.79 -38.51 -20.68
C LEU A 556 -27.88 -38.33 -19.44
N GLU A 557 -27.90 -37.07 -18.94
CA GLU A 557 -27.63 -36.50 -17.59
C GLU A 557 -26.19 -36.16 -17.12
N PRO A 558 -25.97 -35.15 -16.22
CA PRO A 558 -26.90 -34.21 -15.57
C PRO A 558 -26.65 -32.71 -15.89
N GLN A 559 -27.71 -31.91 -15.87
CA GLN A 559 -27.71 -30.47 -16.17
C GLN A 559 -27.12 -29.64 -15.02
N TYR A 560 -25.90 -29.11 -15.20
CA TYR A 560 -25.46 -27.91 -14.50
C TYR A 560 -26.06 -26.68 -15.20
N TYR A 561 -26.79 -25.86 -14.45
CA TYR A 561 -27.26 -24.55 -14.90
C TYR A 561 -26.06 -23.70 -15.33
N GLN A 562 -25.85 -23.55 -16.64
CA GLN A 562 -25.02 -22.49 -17.20
C GLN A 562 -25.77 -21.16 -17.03
N ALA A 563 -25.31 -20.33 -16.09
CA ALA A 563 -25.67 -18.93 -16.08
C ALA A 563 -25.08 -18.29 -17.35
N THR A 564 -25.95 -17.91 -18.29
CA THR A 564 -25.61 -17.01 -19.39
C THR A 564 -25.00 -15.73 -18.82
N PRO A 565 -23.84 -15.25 -19.31
CA PRO A 565 -23.36 -13.92 -18.97
C PRO A 565 -24.39 -12.92 -19.51
N LEU A 566 -25.06 -12.21 -18.61
CA LEU A 566 -25.80 -11.01 -19.00
C LEU A 566 -24.77 -10.01 -19.51
N THR A 567 -24.69 -9.85 -20.83
CA THR A 567 -24.08 -8.68 -21.47
C THR A 567 -24.79 -7.44 -20.98
N VAL A 568 -24.20 -6.75 -20.00
CA VAL A 568 -24.55 -5.37 -19.67
C VAL A 568 -24.02 -4.52 -20.82
N GLY A 569 -24.93 -4.01 -21.65
CA GLY A 569 -24.59 -3.09 -22.75
C GLY A 569 -23.91 -1.82 -22.25
N LEU A 570 -23.31 -1.05 -23.17
CA LEU A 570 -22.75 0.27 -22.89
C LEU A 570 -23.74 1.13 -22.06
N ILE A 571 -23.33 1.59 -20.88
CA ILE A 571 -24.11 2.53 -20.07
C ILE A 571 -23.25 3.74 -19.73
N THR A 572 -23.67 4.92 -20.21
CA THR A 572 -23.09 6.25 -19.96
C THR A 572 -23.73 6.95 -18.74
N ASP A 573 -24.36 6.21 -17.84
CA ASP A 573 -25.07 6.74 -16.67
C ASP A 573 -24.20 6.61 -15.41
N THR A 574 -23.98 7.73 -14.72
CA THR A 574 -23.34 7.82 -13.39
C THR A 574 -23.87 6.76 -12.43
N SER A 575 -25.16 6.44 -12.53
CA SER A 575 -25.81 5.43 -11.70
C SER A 575 -25.19 4.05 -11.85
N SER A 576 -24.90 3.61 -13.07
CA SER A 576 -24.33 2.28 -13.34
C SER A 576 -22.84 2.20 -12.99
N LEU A 577 -22.09 3.30 -13.16
CA LEU A 577 -20.70 3.39 -12.73
C LEU A 577 -20.56 3.25 -11.21
N LEU A 578 -21.46 3.86 -10.44
CA LEU A 578 -21.46 3.73 -8.98
C LEU A 578 -21.78 2.31 -8.52
N ILE A 579 -22.67 1.60 -9.22
CA ILE A 579 -22.94 0.18 -8.93
C ILE A 579 -21.73 -0.68 -9.28
N SER A 580 -21.08 -0.47 -10.43
CA SER A 580 -19.85 -1.20 -10.81
C SER A 580 -18.74 -1.00 -9.77
N ASN A 581 -18.49 0.27 -9.40
CA ASN A 581 -17.53 0.63 -8.37
C ASN A 581 -17.85 -0.04 -7.02
N TRP A 582 -19.14 -0.26 -6.71
CA TRP A 582 -19.50 -0.94 -5.47
C TRP A 582 -18.99 -2.38 -5.47
N PHE A 583 -19.24 -3.13 -6.54
CA PHE A 583 -18.81 -4.53 -6.65
C PHE A 583 -17.28 -4.65 -6.79
N GLU A 584 -16.62 -3.69 -7.42
CA GLU A 584 -15.17 -3.74 -7.68
C GLU A 584 -14.33 -3.28 -6.48
N GLN A 585 -14.78 -2.27 -5.74
CA GLN A 585 -13.97 -1.64 -4.69
C GLN A 585 -14.67 -1.61 -3.33
N VAL A 586 -15.92 -1.15 -3.27
CA VAL A 586 -16.59 -0.90 -1.98
C VAL A 586 -16.89 -2.20 -1.24
N CYS A 587 -17.34 -3.25 -1.93
CA CYS A 587 -17.69 -4.53 -1.31
C CYS A 587 -16.48 -5.17 -0.61
N THR A 588 -15.32 -5.19 -1.28
CA THR A 588 -14.05 -5.67 -0.73
C THR A 588 -13.54 -4.81 0.43
N LEU A 589 -13.84 -3.51 0.39
CA LEU A 589 -13.47 -2.57 1.45
C LEU A 589 -14.36 -2.69 2.69
N TRP A 590 -15.66 -2.84 2.48
CA TRP A 590 -16.68 -2.87 3.52
C TRP A 590 -16.78 -4.24 4.19
N SER A 591 -16.25 -5.30 3.56
CA SER A 591 -16.30 -6.68 4.08
C SER A 591 -15.02 -7.08 4.80
N GLY A 592 -15.16 -7.89 5.85
CA GLY A 592 -14.04 -8.47 6.61
C GLY A 592 -13.26 -9.50 5.81
N PHE A 593 -13.87 -10.13 4.80
CA PHE A 593 -13.24 -10.89 3.73
C PHE A 593 -14.13 -10.81 2.47
N ASP A 594 -13.60 -11.00 1.27
CA ASP A 594 -14.42 -10.92 0.04
C ASP A 594 -14.08 -12.02 -0.97
N SER A 595 -15.09 -12.76 -1.40
CA SER A 595 -15.00 -13.89 -2.34
C SER A 595 -16.38 -14.16 -2.95
N ASP A 596 -16.46 -15.08 -3.92
CA ASP A 596 -17.74 -15.54 -4.47
C ASP A 596 -18.66 -16.19 -3.41
N PHE A 597 -18.13 -16.50 -2.23
CA PHE A 597 -18.91 -17.03 -1.10
C PHE A 597 -19.50 -15.93 -0.22
N ASN A 598 -19.04 -14.68 -0.33
CA ASN A 598 -19.46 -13.58 0.53
C ASN A 598 -20.97 -13.26 0.34
N LEU A 599 -21.74 -13.36 1.44
CA LEU A 599 -23.19 -13.16 1.39
C LEU A 599 -23.60 -11.70 1.13
N ASN A 600 -22.81 -10.70 1.51
CA ASN A 600 -23.06 -9.30 1.13
C ASN A 600 -23.04 -9.14 -0.39
N ARG A 601 -22.02 -9.71 -1.04
CA ARG A 601 -21.86 -9.66 -2.50
C ARG A 601 -23.03 -10.34 -3.20
N LYS A 602 -23.43 -11.52 -2.71
CA LYS A 602 -24.59 -12.26 -3.25
C LYS A 602 -25.90 -11.50 -3.07
N LEU A 603 -26.15 -10.95 -1.88
CA LEU A 603 -27.36 -10.18 -1.60
C LEU A 603 -27.42 -8.91 -2.46
N ALA A 604 -26.30 -8.19 -2.59
CA ALA A 604 -26.23 -7.04 -3.47
C ALA A 604 -26.51 -7.41 -4.93
N LEU A 605 -25.94 -8.52 -5.43
CA LEU A 605 -26.18 -8.98 -6.81
C LEU A 605 -27.62 -9.44 -7.04
N GLU A 606 -28.23 -10.16 -6.08
CA GLU A 606 -29.60 -10.66 -6.17
C GLU A 606 -30.62 -9.52 -6.11
N LEU A 607 -30.36 -8.47 -5.32
CA LEU A 607 -31.34 -7.46 -4.96
C LEU A 607 -31.14 -6.10 -5.66
N CYS A 608 -29.99 -5.82 -6.28
CA CYS A 608 -29.70 -4.49 -6.84
C CYS A 608 -30.67 -4.06 -7.94
N THR A 609 -31.23 -4.99 -8.72
CA THR A 609 -32.18 -4.67 -9.79
C THR A 609 -33.64 -4.68 -9.35
N SER A 610 -33.94 -5.27 -8.18
CA SER A 610 -35.32 -5.48 -7.71
C SER A 610 -35.68 -4.74 -6.43
N SER A 611 -34.70 -4.16 -5.72
CA SER A 611 -34.90 -3.42 -4.48
C SER A 611 -34.33 -2.01 -4.60
N GLN A 612 -35.23 -1.01 -4.58
CA GLN A 612 -34.86 0.40 -4.66
C GLN A 612 -33.98 0.87 -3.49
N PRO A 613 -34.23 0.46 -2.22
CA PRO A 613 -33.32 0.75 -1.12
C PRO A 613 -31.92 0.20 -1.37
N VAL A 614 -31.81 -1.05 -1.82
CA VAL A 614 -30.50 -1.67 -2.09
C VAL A 614 -29.77 -0.88 -3.16
N PHE A 615 -30.40 -0.67 -4.30
CA PHE A 615 -29.80 0.10 -5.40
C PHE A 615 -29.28 1.47 -4.94
N SER A 616 -30.11 2.23 -4.23
CA SER A 616 -29.76 3.56 -3.73
C SER A 616 -28.63 3.52 -2.69
N SER A 617 -28.64 2.52 -1.79
CA SER A 617 -27.58 2.32 -0.79
C SER A 617 -26.23 1.99 -1.42
N LEU A 618 -26.19 1.13 -2.44
CA LEU A 618 -24.95 0.81 -3.17
C LEU A 618 -24.36 2.06 -3.84
N GLN A 619 -25.21 2.90 -4.45
CA GLN A 619 -24.79 4.16 -5.04
C GLN A 619 -24.25 5.15 -3.99
N SER A 620 -24.94 5.27 -2.85
CA SER A 620 -24.52 6.10 -1.73
C SER A 620 -23.13 5.73 -1.23
N MET A 621 -22.89 4.43 -0.96
CA MET A 621 -21.60 3.96 -0.49
C MET A 621 -20.48 4.25 -1.50
N SER A 622 -20.71 4.00 -2.79
CA SER A 622 -19.75 4.31 -3.86
C SER A 622 -19.47 5.80 -3.98
N ALA A 623 -20.51 6.65 -3.93
CA ALA A 623 -20.34 8.09 -4.00
C ALA A 623 -19.59 8.63 -2.78
N GLY A 624 -19.93 8.14 -1.57
CA GLY A 624 -19.22 8.45 -0.34
C GLY A 624 -17.74 8.07 -0.41
N PHE A 625 -17.43 6.86 -0.86
CA PHE A 625 -16.06 6.40 -1.08
C PHE A 625 -15.30 7.29 -2.09
N LEU A 626 -15.89 7.55 -3.25
CA LEU A 626 -15.26 8.34 -4.32
C LEU A 626 -15.11 9.83 -3.98
N SER A 627 -15.96 10.39 -3.10
CA SER A 627 -15.92 11.80 -2.70
C SER A 627 -14.59 12.25 -2.08
N THR A 628 -13.81 11.28 -1.61
CA THR A 628 -12.52 11.48 -0.95
C THR A 628 -11.38 11.63 -1.96
N ARG A 629 -11.54 11.04 -3.16
CA ARG A 629 -10.57 11.08 -4.27
C ARG A 629 -10.98 12.04 -5.38
N LEU A 630 -12.28 12.33 -5.49
CA LEU A 630 -12.87 13.16 -6.54
C LEU A 630 -13.59 14.37 -5.90
N PRO A 631 -13.00 15.58 -5.94
CA PRO A 631 -13.58 16.76 -5.27
C PRO A 631 -15.02 17.08 -5.71
N HIS A 632 -15.37 16.83 -6.98
CA HIS A 632 -16.71 17.06 -7.53
C HIS A 632 -17.77 16.07 -7.01
N MET A 633 -17.35 14.92 -6.48
CA MET A 633 -18.26 13.90 -5.95
C MET A 633 -18.77 14.22 -4.54
N LYS A 634 -18.26 15.26 -3.86
CA LYS A 634 -18.70 15.63 -2.50
C LYS A 634 -20.19 15.94 -2.41
N GLN A 635 -20.72 16.76 -3.33
CA GLN A 635 -22.14 17.08 -3.39
C GLN A 635 -22.98 15.88 -3.81
N SER A 636 -22.49 15.10 -4.77
CA SER A 636 -23.13 13.86 -5.22
C SER A 636 -23.23 12.82 -4.09
N ALA A 637 -22.21 12.69 -3.25
CA ALA A 637 -22.24 11.78 -2.09
C ALA A 637 -23.35 12.13 -1.11
N VAL A 638 -23.54 13.41 -0.80
CA VAL A 638 -24.66 13.88 0.04
C VAL A 638 -26.00 13.59 -0.64
N TYR A 639 -26.11 13.84 -1.95
CA TYR A 639 -27.32 13.56 -2.71
C TYR A 639 -27.70 12.07 -2.70
N PHE A 640 -26.77 11.17 -3.02
CA PHE A 640 -27.04 9.73 -3.05
C PHE A 640 -27.30 9.18 -1.64
N LEU A 641 -26.64 9.71 -0.62
CA LEU A 641 -26.94 9.37 0.78
C LEU A 641 -28.35 9.75 1.19
N ARG A 642 -28.81 10.95 0.81
CA ARG A 642 -30.21 11.37 1.00
C ARG A 642 -31.19 10.45 0.30
N ALA A 643 -30.95 10.14 -0.97
CA ALA A 643 -31.80 9.23 -1.74
C ALA A 643 -31.89 7.83 -1.10
N ALA A 644 -30.75 7.26 -0.69
CA ALA A 644 -30.71 5.98 0.00
C ALA A 644 -31.47 6.01 1.33
N THR A 645 -31.29 7.08 2.10
CA THR A 645 -31.94 7.26 3.41
C THR A 645 -33.45 7.36 3.28
N THR A 646 -33.95 8.20 2.36
CA THR A 646 -35.39 8.32 2.10
C THR A 646 -35.98 6.99 1.65
N SER A 647 -35.32 6.29 0.73
CA SER A 647 -35.80 5.00 0.21
C SER A 647 -35.87 3.93 1.30
N VAL A 648 -34.83 3.76 2.12
CA VAL A 648 -34.78 2.70 3.13
C VAL A 648 -35.72 2.97 4.30
N LEU A 649 -35.85 4.23 4.74
CA LEU A 649 -36.72 4.57 5.86
C LEU A 649 -38.20 4.41 5.50
N SER A 650 -38.60 4.79 4.29
CA SER A 650 -39.98 4.61 3.81
C SER A 650 -40.38 3.13 3.83
N GLU A 651 -39.57 2.26 3.22
CA GLU A 651 -39.89 0.82 3.13
C GLU A 651 -39.82 0.13 4.50
N ALA A 652 -38.88 0.51 5.37
CA ALA A 652 -38.80 0.00 6.74
C ALA A 652 -40.05 0.34 7.57
N GLN A 653 -40.60 1.54 7.41
CA GLN A 653 -41.83 1.96 8.09
C GLN A 653 -43.05 1.18 7.61
N GLU A 654 -43.19 0.97 6.29
CA GLU A 654 -44.27 0.16 5.72
C GLU A 654 -44.24 -1.28 6.26
N ILE A 655 -43.06 -1.88 6.35
CA ILE A 655 -42.85 -3.22 6.90
C ILE A 655 -43.29 -3.29 8.38
N LEU A 656 -42.91 -2.29 9.17
CA LEU A 656 -43.27 -2.26 10.59
C LEU A 656 -44.77 -2.04 10.82
N GLN A 657 -45.44 -1.32 9.91
CA GLN A 657 -46.89 -1.12 9.94
C GLN A 657 -47.68 -2.34 9.45
N ASN A 658 -47.11 -3.17 8.58
CA ASN A 658 -47.77 -4.38 8.09
C ASN A 658 -47.80 -5.49 9.15
N PRO A 659 -48.97 -5.95 9.64
CA PRO A 659 -49.08 -7.01 10.65
C PRO A 659 -48.70 -8.41 10.13
N CYS A 660 -48.71 -8.66 8.82
CA CYS A 660 -48.41 -9.94 8.19
C CYS A 660 -47.05 -9.90 7.48
N MET A 661 -45.97 -10.24 8.19
CA MET A 661 -44.65 -10.45 7.59
C MET A 661 -44.41 -11.94 7.40
N ASP A 662 -44.60 -12.46 6.17
CA ASP A 662 -44.46 -13.90 5.90
C ASP A 662 -43.07 -14.31 5.40
N SER A 663 -42.20 -13.34 5.10
CA SER A 663 -40.82 -13.56 4.66
C SER A 663 -39.87 -12.50 5.23
N LEU A 664 -38.56 -12.79 5.25
CA LEU A 664 -37.56 -11.87 5.76
C LEU A 664 -37.28 -10.75 4.72
N PRO A 665 -37.41 -9.45 5.09
CA PRO A 665 -37.20 -8.33 4.17
C PRO A 665 -35.70 -8.05 3.98
N ALA A 666 -35.01 -8.93 3.25
CA ALA A 666 -33.54 -8.92 3.14
C ALA A 666 -33.01 -7.62 2.53
N GLY A 667 -33.70 -7.04 1.54
CA GLY A 667 -33.30 -5.79 0.90
C GLY A 667 -33.30 -4.59 1.85
N VAL A 668 -34.33 -4.44 2.68
CA VAL A 668 -34.41 -3.37 3.68
C VAL A 668 -33.38 -3.55 4.77
N LEU A 669 -33.25 -4.77 5.33
CA LEU A 669 -32.24 -5.04 6.36
C LEU A 669 -30.82 -4.78 5.84
N PHE A 670 -30.49 -5.28 4.65
CA PHE A 670 -29.19 -5.02 4.00
C PHE A 670 -28.93 -3.52 3.82
N SER A 671 -29.93 -2.78 3.35
CA SER A 671 -29.82 -1.33 3.13
C SER A 671 -29.67 -0.54 4.44
N LEU A 672 -30.36 -0.95 5.52
CA LEU A 672 -30.21 -0.34 6.85
C LEU A 672 -28.77 -0.48 7.38
N PHE A 673 -28.15 -1.65 7.22
CA PHE A 673 -26.75 -1.86 7.60
C PHE A 673 -25.77 -1.11 6.69
N CYS A 674 -26.02 -1.08 5.37
CA CYS A 674 -25.22 -0.31 4.43
C CYS A 674 -25.20 1.17 4.80
N VAL A 675 -26.37 1.81 4.91
CA VAL A 675 -26.47 3.24 5.21
C VAL A 675 -25.97 3.53 6.63
N GLY A 676 -26.42 2.75 7.62
CA GLY A 676 -26.06 2.96 9.03
C GLY A 676 -24.55 2.92 9.28
N THR A 677 -23.78 2.10 8.55
CA THR A 677 -22.32 2.01 8.75
C THR A 677 -21.48 2.86 7.81
N THR A 678 -22.07 3.47 6.79
CA THR A 678 -21.32 4.25 5.78
C THR A 678 -21.69 5.72 5.74
N MET A 679 -22.70 6.15 6.49
CA MET A 679 -22.95 7.58 6.72
C MET A 679 -21.72 8.32 7.25
N CYS A 680 -20.91 7.66 8.09
CA CYS A 680 -19.67 8.22 8.61
C CYS A 680 -18.62 8.53 7.51
N TRP A 681 -18.77 7.97 6.30
CA TRP A 681 -17.90 8.24 5.17
C TRP A 681 -18.15 9.64 4.59
N VAL A 682 -19.37 10.15 4.74
CA VAL A 682 -19.76 11.50 4.34
C VAL A 682 -19.57 12.48 5.50
N ASP A 683 -19.89 12.10 6.73
CA ASP A 683 -19.63 12.90 7.93
C ASP A 683 -19.29 11.98 9.11
N ALA A 684 -18.05 12.03 9.59
CA ALA A 684 -17.51 11.10 10.58
C ALA A 684 -18.33 11.05 11.88
N ARG A 685 -19.07 12.11 12.23
CA ARG A 685 -19.88 12.21 13.46
C ARG A 685 -21.21 11.46 13.37
N GLN A 686 -21.61 11.03 12.17
CA GLN A 686 -22.88 10.37 11.95
C GLN A 686 -22.82 8.89 12.37
N LEU A 687 -23.54 8.56 13.45
CA LEU A 687 -23.50 7.23 14.08
C LEU A 687 -24.54 6.23 13.54
N GLY A 688 -25.38 6.62 12.58
CA GLY A 688 -26.36 5.71 11.97
C GLY A 688 -27.39 5.09 12.95
N ILE A 689 -27.52 5.61 14.17
CA ILE A 689 -28.37 5.06 15.25
C ILE A 689 -29.81 4.79 14.79
N PRO A 690 -30.51 5.71 14.09
CA PRO A 690 -31.88 5.46 13.65
C PRO A 690 -32.04 4.22 12.77
N PHE A 691 -31.05 3.92 11.93
CA PHE A 691 -31.07 2.77 11.03
C PHE A 691 -30.92 1.46 11.79
N PHE A 692 -30.03 1.42 12.79
CA PHE A 692 -29.87 0.25 13.65
C PHE A 692 -31.09 0.02 14.54
N GLN A 693 -31.71 1.07 15.08
CA GLN A 693 -32.95 0.94 15.85
C GLN A 693 -34.10 0.34 15.03
N LEU A 694 -34.23 0.74 13.76
CA LEU A 694 -35.19 0.13 12.84
C LEU A 694 -34.84 -1.32 12.52
N ALA A 695 -33.56 -1.61 12.26
CA ALA A 695 -33.09 -2.98 12.02
C ALA A 695 -33.41 -3.88 13.22
N THR A 696 -33.15 -3.42 14.45
CA THR A 696 -33.49 -4.17 15.68
C THR A 696 -34.97 -4.45 15.80
N LYS A 697 -35.85 -3.44 15.57
CA LYS A 697 -37.31 -3.65 15.61
C LYS A 697 -37.78 -4.72 14.61
N ILE A 698 -37.23 -4.71 13.40
CA ILE A 698 -37.54 -5.70 12.37
C ILE A 698 -37.01 -7.08 12.78
N LEU A 699 -35.76 -7.18 13.21
CA LEU A 699 -35.12 -8.43 13.61
C LEU A 699 -35.78 -9.05 14.85
N ASP A 700 -36.11 -8.26 15.88
CA ASP A 700 -36.82 -8.74 17.08
C ASP A 700 -38.19 -9.33 16.72
N ARG A 701 -38.90 -8.72 15.77
CA ARG A 701 -40.18 -9.23 15.29
C ARG A 701 -40.03 -10.57 14.56
N LEU A 702 -38.96 -10.75 13.78
CA LEU A 702 -38.64 -12.01 13.10
C LEU A 702 -38.16 -13.09 14.08
N ASN A 703 -37.33 -12.71 15.07
CA ASN A 703 -36.82 -13.61 16.11
C ASN A 703 -37.96 -14.23 16.94
N ARG A 704 -39.07 -13.52 17.15
CA ARG A 704 -40.28 -14.07 17.82
C ARG A 704 -41.05 -15.09 16.96
N ARG A 705 -40.69 -15.24 15.69
CA ARG A 705 -41.40 -16.07 14.70
C ARG A 705 -40.51 -17.13 14.04
N VAL A 706 -39.35 -17.44 14.64
CA VAL A 706 -38.36 -18.41 14.13
C VAL A 706 -38.99 -19.74 13.70
N GLU A 707 -39.99 -20.25 14.42
CA GLU A 707 -40.68 -21.51 14.09
C GLU A 707 -41.48 -21.48 12.78
N THR A 708 -41.81 -20.30 12.28
CA THR A 708 -42.62 -20.11 11.06
C THR A 708 -41.79 -19.75 9.82
N LEU A 709 -40.47 -19.53 9.99
CA LEU A 709 -39.59 -19.08 8.92
C LEU A 709 -39.03 -20.25 8.09
N SER A 710 -38.77 -19.99 6.81
CA SER A 710 -38.10 -20.96 5.95
C SER A 710 -36.63 -21.16 6.35
N ALA A 711 -36.00 -22.26 5.91
CA ALA A 711 -34.58 -22.49 6.18
C ALA A 711 -33.67 -21.37 5.63
N LYS A 712 -34.01 -20.81 4.44
CA LYS A 712 -33.29 -19.67 3.83
C LYS A 712 -33.44 -18.41 4.70
N ASP A 713 -34.65 -18.15 5.20
CA ASP A 713 -34.90 -16.99 6.08
C ASP A 713 -34.21 -17.12 7.42
N LEU A 714 -34.05 -18.34 7.97
CA LEU A 714 -33.31 -18.57 9.19
C LEU A 714 -31.81 -18.29 9.05
N GLU A 715 -31.22 -18.67 7.91
CA GLU A 715 -29.82 -18.35 7.60
C GLU A 715 -29.61 -16.83 7.49
N LEU A 716 -30.49 -16.13 6.75
CA LEU A 716 -30.45 -14.67 6.64
C LEU A 716 -30.71 -13.96 7.97
N LEU A 717 -31.64 -14.48 8.79
CA LEU A 717 -31.91 -13.96 10.13
C LEU A 717 -30.68 -14.09 11.02
N SER A 718 -29.99 -15.23 10.98
CA SER A 718 -28.72 -15.43 11.69
C SER A 718 -27.64 -14.45 11.23
N PHE A 719 -27.48 -14.28 9.91
CA PHE A 719 -26.57 -13.31 9.31
C PHE A 719 -26.83 -11.87 9.81
N PHE A 720 -28.06 -11.38 9.71
CA PHE A 720 -28.39 -10.02 10.14
C PHE A 720 -28.34 -9.82 11.66
N ASN A 721 -28.66 -10.84 12.46
CA ASN A 721 -28.48 -10.76 13.93
C ASN A 721 -26.98 -10.63 14.28
N ARG A 722 -26.10 -11.40 13.64
CA ARG A 722 -24.64 -11.29 13.85
C ARG A 722 -24.08 -9.94 13.39
N SER A 723 -24.61 -9.40 12.29
CA SER A 723 -24.34 -8.03 11.83
C SER A 723 -24.73 -6.99 12.88
N LEU A 724 -25.94 -7.12 13.46
CA LEU A 724 -26.43 -6.24 14.51
C LEU A 724 -25.54 -6.29 15.75
N THR A 725 -25.12 -7.48 16.20
CA THR A 725 -24.25 -7.64 17.36
C THR A 725 -22.94 -6.85 17.23
N TYR A 726 -22.35 -6.82 16.03
CA TYR A 726 -21.16 -6.02 15.77
C TYR A 726 -21.45 -4.51 15.81
N CYS A 727 -22.54 -4.06 15.20
CA CYS A 727 -22.95 -2.65 15.27
C CYS A 727 -23.24 -2.21 16.71
N GLU A 728 -23.91 -3.05 17.50
CA GLU A 728 -24.17 -2.79 18.92
C GLU A 728 -22.88 -2.73 19.75
N MET A 729 -21.86 -3.52 19.39
CA MET A 729 -20.53 -3.43 19.98
C MET A 729 -19.86 -2.08 19.68
N LEU A 730 -19.94 -1.58 18.45
CA LEU A 730 -19.41 -0.27 18.09
C LEU A 730 -20.18 0.87 18.77
N LEU A 731 -21.51 0.80 18.77
CA LEU A 731 -22.36 1.80 19.44
C LEU A 731 -22.18 1.82 20.97
N ALA A 732 -21.87 0.68 21.59
CA ALA A 732 -21.50 0.60 22.99
C ALA A 732 -20.29 1.46 23.36
N VAL A 733 -19.41 1.73 22.40
CA VAL A 733 -18.26 2.62 22.59
C VAL A 733 -18.68 4.08 22.55
N VAL A 734 -19.47 4.50 21.55
CA VAL A 734 -19.73 5.91 21.24
C VAL A 734 -21.01 6.51 21.82
N ASN A 735 -22.05 5.70 22.08
CA ASN A 735 -23.37 6.22 22.41
C ASN A 735 -23.47 6.62 23.91
N GLN A 736 -24.03 7.80 24.24
CA GLN A 736 -24.12 8.29 25.63
C GLN A 736 -25.31 7.73 26.42
N ASP A 737 -26.38 7.34 25.72
CA ASP A 737 -27.62 6.88 26.33
C ASP A 737 -27.76 5.36 26.30
N ASP A 738 -27.42 4.71 27.42
CA ASP A 738 -27.68 3.28 27.65
C ASP A 738 -29.18 2.93 27.55
N ARG A 739 -30.08 3.93 27.63
CA ARG A 739 -31.54 3.75 27.52
C ARG A 739 -32.04 3.59 26.08
N ASP A 740 -31.31 4.10 25.09
CA ASP A 740 -31.69 4.07 23.67
C ASP A 740 -30.97 2.98 22.88
N THR A 741 -30.12 2.20 23.56
CA THR A 741 -29.47 1.02 22.99
C THR A 741 -30.43 -0.17 23.17
N PRO A 742 -30.89 -0.82 22.09
CA PRO A 742 -31.81 -1.93 22.21
C PRO A 742 -31.20 -3.06 23.06
N GLN A 743 -31.72 -3.30 24.27
CA GLN A 743 -31.46 -4.54 24.98
C GLN A 743 -32.38 -5.62 24.42
N SER A 744 -31.88 -6.40 23.47
CA SER A 744 -32.58 -7.62 23.06
C SER A 744 -32.18 -8.77 23.98
N ASP A 745 -32.96 -8.98 25.04
CA ASP A 745 -32.89 -10.19 25.89
C ASP A 745 -33.04 -11.48 25.06
N GLY A 746 -33.59 -11.40 23.84
CA GLY A 746 -33.75 -12.52 22.90
C GLY A 746 -32.48 -12.90 22.13
N THR A 747 -31.56 -11.96 21.88
CA THR A 747 -30.32 -12.24 21.12
C THR A 747 -29.38 -13.17 21.88
N MET A 748 -29.40 -13.13 23.22
CA MET A 748 -28.59 -14.01 24.08
C MET A 748 -28.86 -15.51 23.84
N GLN A 749 -30.14 -15.91 23.64
CA GLN A 749 -30.49 -17.31 23.43
C GLN A 749 -30.30 -17.81 21.99
N LEU A 750 -30.23 -16.91 21.00
CA LEU A 750 -29.95 -17.28 19.60
C LEU A 750 -28.45 -17.23 19.29
N ALA A 751 -27.70 -16.27 19.84
CA ALA A 751 -26.25 -16.17 19.66
C ALA A 751 -25.52 -17.38 20.27
N GLU A 752 -26.02 -17.96 21.36
CA GLU A 752 -25.53 -19.23 21.92
C GLU A 752 -25.93 -20.45 21.07
N ARG A 753 -26.95 -20.36 20.19
CA ARG A 753 -27.41 -21.46 19.33
C ARG A 753 -26.67 -21.56 17.99
N TYR A 754 -26.14 -20.46 17.46
CA TYR A 754 -25.37 -20.47 16.21
C TYR A 754 -23.88 -20.51 16.57
N MET A 755 -23.31 -21.71 16.55
CA MET A 755 -21.90 -21.95 16.86
C MET A 755 -20.99 -21.16 15.89
N ASP A 756 -19.80 -20.83 16.38
CA ASP A 756 -18.75 -20.01 15.73
C ASP A 756 -18.05 -20.73 14.55
N ASP A 757 -18.76 -21.65 13.88
CA ASP A 757 -18.20 -22.57 12.88
C ASP A 757 -17.88 -21.86 11.55
N SER A 758 -18.43 -20.66 11.31
CA SER A 758 -18.15 -19.89 10.08
C SER A 758 -18.01 -18.39 10.33
N PRO A 759 -16.99 -17.74 9.76
CA PRO A 759 -16.80 -16.31 9.92
C PRO A 759 -17.90 -15.52 9.20
N HIS A 760 -18.28 -14.38 9.78
CA HIS A 760 -19.28 -13.52 9.17
C HIS A 760 -18.68 -12.77 7.96
N PRO A 761 -19.30 -12.78 6.76
CA PRO A 761 -18.77 -12.14 5.56
C PRO A 761 -18.42 -10.65 5.73
N TRP A 762 -19.26 -9.95 6.49
CA TRP A 762 -19.03 -8.55 6.82
C TRP A 762 -18.05 -8.33 7.98
N THR A 763 -18.37 -8.84 9.17
CA THR A 763 -17.71 -8.43 10.40
C THR A 763 -16.53 -9.33 10.75
N GLY A 764 -16.40 -10.50 10.12
CA GLY A 764 -15.24 -11.39 10.21
C GLY A 764 -14.99 -12.06 11.57
N ILE A 765 -15.52 -11.52 12.65
CA ILE A 765 -15.21 -11.90 14.03
C ILE A 765 -16.29 -12.76 14.68
N SER A 766 -15.89 -13.44 15.75
CA SER A 766 -16.78 -14.20 16.62
C SER A 766 -17.88 -13.28 17.19
N PRO A 767 -19.18 -13.60 17.00
CA PRO A 767 -20.26 -12.85 17.61
C PRO A 767 -20.12 -12.78 19.13
N LEU A 768 -19.61 -13.85 19.75
CA LEU A 768 -19.35 -13.91 21.19
C LEU A 768 -18.24 -12.93 21.60
N SER A 769 -17.14 -12.84 20.85
CA SER A 769 -16.11 -11.82 21.09
C SER A 769 -16.68 -10.41 21.01
N SER A 770 -17.47 -10.11 19.98
CA SER A 770 -18.10 -8.79 19.82
C SER A 770 -19.03 -8.46 20.98
N GLN A 771 -19.86 -9.43 21.38
CA GLN A 771 -20.80 -9.26 22.47
C GLN A 771 -20.07 -9.03 23.80
N LEU A 772 -19.05 -9.83 24.11
CA LEU A 772 -18.29 -9.69 25.36
C LEU A 772 -17.50 -8.39 25.41
N PHE A 773 -16.92 -7.96 24.29
CA PHE A 773 -16.29 -6.63 24.19
C PHE A 773 -17.31 -5.52 24.45
N GLY A 774 -18.47 -5.56 23.77
CA GLY A 774 -19.54 -4.57 23.92
C GLY A 774 -20.10 -4.51 25.35
N GLN A 775 -20.27 -5.67 26.00
CA GLN A 775 -20.67 -5.75 27.41
C GLN A 775 -19.60 -5.17 28.33
N SER A 776 -18.33 -5.50 28.09
CA SER A 776 -17.20 -5.00 28.89
C SER A 776 -17.08 -3.49 28.81
N ILE A 777 -17.09 -2.90 27.61
CA ILE A 777 -16.96 -1.45 27.46
C ILE A 777 -18.17 -0.69 28.01
N ARG A 778 -19.40 -1.21 27.85
CA ARG A 778 -20.60 -0.60 28.49
C ARG A 778 -20.48 -0.60 30.01
N LEU A 779 -20.08 -1.73 30.59
CA LEU A 779 -19.87 -1.83 32.04
C LEU A 779 -18.81 -0.83 32.51
N CYS A 780 -17.66 -0.76 31.82
CA CYS A 780 -16.60 0.19 32.13
C CYS A 780 -17.10 1.64 32.06
N ARG A 781 -17.82 2.01 31.00
CA ARG A 781 -18.39 3.36 30.83
C ARG A 781 -19.41 3.71 31.89
N SER A 782 -20.33 2.79 32.18
CA SER A 782 -21.36 2.97 33.22
C SER A 782 -20.72 3.21 34.58
N PHE A 783 -19.75 2.36 34.96
CA PHE A 783 -18.99 2.49 36.20
C PHE A 783 -18.26 3.84 36.28
N ARG A 784 -17.52 4.22 35.23
CA ARG A 784 -16.80 5.51 35.17
C ARG A 784 -17.72 6.72 35.25
N ARG A 785 -18.86 6.69 34.56
CA ARG A 785 -19.88 7.75 34.63
C ARG A 785 -20.45 7.87 36.05
N ASN A 786 -20.72 6.75 36.73
CA ASN A 786 -21.22 6.76 38.09
C ASN A 786 -20.19 7.33 39.08
N LEU A 787 -18.89 7.09 38.87
CA LEU A 787 -17.83 7.68 39.69
C LEU A 787 -17.81 9.22 39.64
N LYS A 788 -18.28 9.82 38.53
CA LYS A 788 -18.37 11.28 38.35
C LYS A 788 -19.61 11.91 39.00
N LEU A 789 -20.62 11.13 39.39
CA LEU A 789 -21.87 11.63 39.98
C LEU A 789 -21.75 11.86 41.51
N PRO A 790 -22.52 12.80 42.10
CA PRO A 790 -22.58 12.97 43.56
C PRO A 790 -23.09 11.71 44.26
N LYS A 791 -22.40 11.25 45.32
CA LYS A 791 -22.70 9.98 45.99
C LYS A 791 -23.89 10.09 46.95
N GLU A 792 -24.92 9.25 46.77
CA GLU A 792 -25.96 8.93 47.75
C GLU A 792 -25.60 7.60 48.47
N THR A 793 -25.33 7.69 49.77
CA THR A 793 -24.45 6.79 50.56
C THR A 793 -24.88 5.33 50.78
N GLY A 794 -25.88 4.81 50.05
CA GLY A 794 -26.35 3.41 50.17
C GLY A 794 -26.61 2.66 48.86
N ARG A 795 -27.34 3.27 47.91
CA ARG A 795 -27.65 2.61 46.62
C ARG A 795 -26.44 2.54 45.70
N ASP A 796 -25.56 3.54 45.76
CA ASP A 796 -24.36 3.60 44.91
C ASP A 796 -23.34 2.53 45.28
N PHE A 797 -23.25 2.17 46.57
CA PHE A 797 -22.36 1.10 47.02
C PHE A 797 -22.83 -0.28 46.54
N GLN A 798 -24.13 -0.55 46.66
CA GLN A 798 -24.74 -1.80 46.18
C GLN A 798 -24.56 -1.95 44.66
N ARG A 799 -24.82 -0.87 43.91
CA ARG A 799 -24.62 -0.85 42.46
C ARG A 799 -23.16 -1.06 42.06
N ALA A 800 -22.22 -0.39 42.74
CA ALA A 800 -20.79 -0.59 42.46
C ALA A 800 -20.34 -2.04 42.72
N LEU A 801 -20.89 -2.69 43.76
CA LEU A 801 -20.62 -4.10 44.04
C LEU A 801 -21.17 -5.02 42.94
N GLU A 802 -22.38 -4.75 42.45
CA GLU A 802 -22.99 -5.48 41.32
C GLU A 802 -22.17 -5.31 40.03
N GLU A 803 -21.70 -4.10 39.75
CA GLU A 803 -20.84 -3.80 38.59
C GLU A 803 -19.48 -4.53 38.69
N ILE A 804 -18.88 -4.62 39.88
CA ILE A 804 -17.65 -5.41 40.12
C ILE A 804 -17.89 -6.91 39.91
N GLN A 805 -19.02 -7.44 40.39
CA GLN A 805 -19.38 -8.85 40.22
C GLN A 805 -19.61 -9.19 38.73
N GLU A 806 -20.26 -8.31 37.96
CA GLU A 806 -20.40 -8.53 36.52
C GLU A 806 -19.05 -8.42 35.80
N ALA A 807 -18.15 -7.54 36.24
CA ALA A 807 -16.79 -7.45 35.68
C ALA A 807 -16.01 -8.76 35.85
N GLN A 808 -16.10 -9.40 37.04
CA GLN A 808 -15.52 -10.73 37.29
C GLN A 808 -16.10 -11.79 36.36
N ARG A 809 -17.42 -11.77 36.15
CA ARG A 809 -18.11 -12.73 35.30
C ARG A 809 -17.74 -12.57 33.82
N LEU A 810 -17.59 -11.32 33.35
CA LEU A 810 -17.12 -11.01 32.00
C LEU A 810 -15.65 -11.43 31.80
N GLU A 811 -14.79 -11.17 32.79
CA GLU A 811 -13.39 -11.59 32.77
C GLU A 811 -13.29 -13.13 32.61
N GLU A 812 -14.03 -13.89 33.43
CA GLU A 812 -14.04 -15.36 33.35
C GLU A 812 -14.44 -15.86 31.96
N LYS A 813 -15.50 -15.28 31.38
CA LYS A 813 -15.96 -15.62 30.03
C LYS A 813 -14.91 -15.30 28.96
N LEU A 814 -14.29 -14.11 29.03
CA LEU A 814 -13.25 -13.69 28.08
C LEU A 814 -12.01 -14.60 28.15
N LEU A 815 -11.58 -14.97 29.37
CA LEU A 815 -10.45 -15.85 29.56
C LEU A 815 -10.71 -17.27 29.03
N GLY A 816 -11.95 -17.74 29.10
CA GLY A 816 -12.40 -19.03 28.55
C GLY A 816 -12.49 -19.11 27.02
N LEU A 817 -12.32 -18.00 26.29
CA LEU A 817 -12.35 -18.02 24.81
C LEU A 817 -11.06 -18.60 24.22
N GLU A 818 -11.20 -19.54 23.30
CA GLU A 818 -10.13 -20.15 22.50
C GLU A 818 -10.45 -20.04 20.99
N PHE A 819 -9.50 -19.57 20.18
CA PHE A 819 -9.74 -19.28 18.74
C PHE A 819 -8.84 -20.07 17.77
N GLN A 820 -7.69 -20.59 18.22
CA GLN A 820 -6.68 -21.19 17.32
C GLN A 820 -7.10 -22.54 16.73
N SER A 821 -8.12 -23.20 17.28
CA SER A 821 -8.59 -24.53 16.83
C SER A 821 -9.89 -24.49 16.02
N SER A 822 -10.83 -23.59 16.34
CA SER A 822 -12.21 -23.58 15.82
C SER A 822 -12.36 -23.00 14.40
N LEU A 823 -11.62 -21.94 14.07
CA LEU A 823 -11.74 -21.24 12.77
C LEU A 823 -10.80 -21.81 11.69
N SER A 824 -9.95 -22.79 12.02
CA SER A 824 -8.92 -23.34 11.12
C SER A 824 -9.47 -24.17 9.95
N THR A 825 -10.71 -24.64 10.04
CA THR A 825 -11.35 -25.53 9.05
C THR A 825 -12.19 -24.80 8.01
N THR A 826 -12.53 -23.52 8.24
CA THR A 826 -13.43 -22.76 7.37
C THR A 826 -12.64 -21.96 6.35
N ASN A 827 -12.93 -22.12 5.06
CA ASN A 827 -12.26 -21.41 3.98
C ASN A 827 -13.06 -20.14 3.61
N THR A 828 -12.47 -18.96 3.78
CA THR A 828 -13.08 -17.68 3.39
C THR A 828 -13.22 -17.53 1.87
N GLY A 829 -12.45 -18.30 1.09
CA GLY A 829 -12.30 -18.11 -0.35
C GLY A 829 -11.54 -16.84 -0.73
N ASP A 830 -11.06 -16.09 0.27
CA ASP A 830 -10.28 -14.87 0.12
C ASP A 830 -8.85 -15.16 0.58
N TYR A 831 -7.92 -15.27 -0.37
CA TYR A 831 -6.52 -15.59 -0.08
C TYR A 831 -5.80 -14.47 0.71
N ARG A 832 -6.28 -13.23 0.65
CA ARG A 832 -5.75 -12.10 1.42
C ARG A 832 -6.25 -12.13 2.86
N THR A 833 -7.37 -12.80 3.10
CA THR A 833 -7.99 -12.93 4.41
C THR A 833 -8.26 -14.39 4.76
N PRO A 834 -7.21 -15.20 5.02
CA PRO A 834 -7.38 -16.51 5.61
C PRO A 834 -8.05 -16.41 6.99
N SER A 835 -8.74 -17.48 7.39
CA SER A 835 -9.44 -17.55 8.69
C SER A 835 -8.53 -17.35 9.90
N LEU A 836 -7.21 -17.57 9.74
CA LEU A 836 -6.23 -17.21 10.75
C LEU A 836 -6.23 -15.71 11.08
N HIS A 837 -6.34 -14.83 10.08
CA HIS A 837 -6.42 -13.38 10.33
C HIS A 837 -7.67 -13.03 11.14
N LEU A 838 -8.78 -13.71 10.87
CA LEU A 838 -10.06 -13.52 11.58
C LEU A 838 -9.96 -14.00 13.04
N ALA A 839 -9.29 -15.13 13.28
CA ALA A 839 -8.99 -15.62 14.62
C ALA A 839 -8.08 -14.64 15.39
N GLN A 840 -7.09 -14.05 14.72
CA GLN A 840 -6.21 -13.03 15.33
C GLN A 840 -7.00 -11.76 15.70
N VAL A 841 -7.94 -11.30 14.87
CA VAL A 841 -8.82 -10.17 15.22
C VAL A 841 -9.73 -10.54 16.39
N ALA A 842 -10.28 -11.75 16.44
CA ALA A 842 -11.08 -12.21 17.58
C ALA A 842 -10.28 -12.28 18.89
N GLU A 843 -9.02 -12.74 18.83
CA GLU A 843 -8.08 -12.69 19.96
C GLU A 843 -7.77 -11.25 20.36
N ALA A 844 -7.56 -10.35 19.39
CA ALA A 844 -7.32 -8.94 19.65
C ALA A 844 -8.51 -8.29 20.37
N TYR A 845 -9.76 -8.56 19.97
CA TYR A 845 -10.95 -8.08 20.69
C TYR A 845 -11.06 -8.64 22.11
N LYS A 846 -10.68 -9.91 22.33
CA LYS A 846 -10.59 -10.49 23.69
C LYS A 846 -9.59 -9.72 24.55
N LEU A 847 -8.38 -9.48 24.04
CA LEU A 847 -7.34 -8.74 24.76
C LEU A 847 -7.77 -7.29 25.03
N ALA A 848 -8.40 -6.65 24.04
CA ALA A 848 -8.92 -5.29 24.14
C ALA A 848 -10.04 -5.18 25.21
N ALA A 849 -10.94 -6.16 25.29
CA ALA A 849 -11.97 -6.20 26.34
C ALA A 849 -11.35 -6.38 27.75
N LEU A 850 -10.39 -7.29 27.89
CA LEU A 850 -9.66 -7.51 29.15
C LEU A 850 -8.91 -6.24 29.57
N LEU A 851 -8.29 -5.54 28.62
CA LEU A 851 -7.58 -4.29 28.88
C LEU A 851 -8.51 -3.23 29.51
N HIS A 852 -9.72 -3.05 28.98
CA HIS A 852 -10.71 -2.14 29.54
C HIS A 852 -11.18 -2.55 30.95
N LEU A 853 -11.45 -3.84 31.15
CA LEU A 853 -11.86 -4.35 32.47
C LEU A 853 -10.75 -4.13 33.49
N TYR A 854 -9.50 -4.43 33.17
CA TYR A 854 -8.36 -4.28 34.09
C TYR A 854 -8.01 -2.83 34.39
N GLN A 855 -8.16 -1.92 33.42
CA GLN A 855 -7.96 -0.49 33.66
C GLN A 855 -9.08 0.10 34.53
N THR A 856 -10.31 -0.40 34.41
CA THR A 856 -11.47 0.14 35.16
C THR A 856 -11.61 -0.50 36.54
N PHE A 857 -11.31 -1.79 36.66
CA PHE A 857 -11.46 -2.61 37.87
C PHE A 857 -10.11 -3.23 38.26
N PRO A 858 -9.19 -2.46 38.87
CA PRO A 858 -7.83 -2.93 39.19
C PRO A 858 -7.81 -4.12 40.16
N ASP A 859 -8.85 -4.29 40.98
CA ASP A 859 -9.00 -5.43 41.90
C ASP A 859 -9.00 -6.78 41.17
N LEU A 860 -9.42 -6.83 39.90
CA LEU A 860 -9.35 -8.05 39.08
C LEU A 860 -7.90 -8.48 38.83
N VAL A 861 -6.99 -7.51 38.68
CA VAL A 861 -5.57 -7.76 38.44
C VAL A 861 -4.86 -8.18 39.72
N ALA A 862 -5.23 -7.59 40.87
CA ALA A 862 -4.64 -7.91 42.17
C ALA A 862 -4.74 -9.42 42.51
N LEU A 863 -5.82 -10.09 42.07
CA LEU A 863 -6.01 -11.53 42.23
C LEU A 863 -5.09 -12.39 41.35
N ARG A 864 -4.44 -11.81 40.35
CA ARG A 864 -3.57 -12.50 39.37
C ARG A 864 -2.08 -12.25 39.60
N LEU A 865 -1.72 -11.22 40.34
CA LEU A 865 -0.33 -10.91 40.66
C LEU A 865 0.22 -11.89 41.72
N PRO A 866 1.52 -12.26 41.66
CA PRO A 866 2.16 -13.06 42.70
C PRO A 866 2.03 -12.37 44.06
N SER A 867 1.86 -13.13 45.15
CA SER A 867 1.72 -12.61 46.53
C SER A 867 2.88 -11.73 47.01
N ASN A 868 3.97 -11.67 46.24
CA ASN A 868 5.20 -10.95 46.50
C ASN A 868 5.26 -9.59 45.77
N SER A 869 4.28 -9.26 44.91
CA SER A 869 4.23 -7.97 44.19
C SER A 869 3.89 -6.83 45.15
N VAL A 870 4.60 -5.70 45.00
CA VAL A 870 4.41 -4.47 45.78
C VAL A 870 2.97 -3.92 45.62
N HIS A 871 2.31 -4.27 44.51
CA HIS A 871 0.98 -3.78 44.15
C HIS A 871 -0.15 -4.76 44.52
N ALA A 872 0.14 -5.97 45.04
CA ALA A 872 -0.89 -6.96 45.38
C ALA A 872 -1.89 -6.50 46.46
N ASN A 873 -1.53 -5.48 47.25
CA ASN A 873 -2.39 -4.85 48.27
C ASN A 873 -2.71 -3.37 47.97
N SER A 874 -2.40 -2.89 46.77
CA SER A 874 -2.54 -1.48 46.37
C SER A 874 -3.84 -1.24 45.60
N ARG A 875 -4.55 -0.14 45.88
CA ARG A 875 -5.72 0.30 45.09
C ARG A 875 -5.34 0.97 43.76
N HIS A 876 -4.06 0.98 43.40
CA HIS A 876 -3.54 1.60 42.19
C HIS A 876 -3.52 0.61 41.02
N ILE A 877 -3.78 1.11 39.81
CA ILE A 877 -3.73 0.32 38.58
C ILE A 877 -2.26 -0.09 38.32
N PRO A 878 -1.94 -1.38 38.17
CA PRO A 878 -0.57 -1.84 37.95
C PRO A 878 -0.17 -1.68 36.47
N TRP A 879 0.19 -0.46 36.08
CA TRP A 879 0.49 -0.14 34.67
C TRP A 879 1.68 -0.92 34.11
N GLU A 880 2.83 -0.86 34.78
CA GLU A 880 4.07 -1.51 34.34
C GLU A 880 4.02 -3.03 34.41
N GLU A 881 3.37 -3.58 35.43
CA GLU A 881 3.29 -5.02 35.65
C GLU A 881 2.20 -5.69 34.79
N TRP A 882 1.20 -4.93 34.30
CA TRP A 882 0.02 -5.53 33.65
C TRP A 882 -0.52 -4.78 32.44
N ILE A 883 -0.91 -3.50 32.58
CA ILE A 883 -1.61 -2.77 31.50
C ILE A 883 -0.72 -2.56 30.27
N ILE A 884 0.54 -2.12 30.47
CA ILE A 884 1.50 -1.92 29.38
C ILE A 884 1.81 -3.26 28.69
N PRO A 885 2.21 -4.35 29.41
CA PRO A 885 2.42 -5.66 28.79
C PRO A 885 1.21 -6.20 28.03
N LEU A 886 -0.01 -6.03 28.55
CA LEU A 886 -1.23 -6.47 27.87
C LEU A 886 -1.48 -5.68 26.58
N SER A 887 -1.20 -4.38 26.59
CA SER A 887 -1.32 -3.52 25.41
C SER A 887 -0.27 -3.85 24.35
N LEU A 888 0.97 -4.10 24.76
CA LEU A 888 2.03 -4.61 23.87
C LEU A 888 1.66 -5.98 23.29
N ARG A 889 1.03 -6.87 24.09
CA ARG A 889 0.52 -8.15 23.56
C ARG A 889 -0.58 -7.94 22.51
N LEU A 890 -1.51 -7.01 22.75
CA LEU A 890 -2.52 -6.64 21.76
C LEU A 890 -1.88 -6.13 20.46
N VAL A 891 -0.88 -5.24 20.57
CA VAL A 891 -0.10 -4.76 19.41
C VAL A 891 0.58 -5.92 18.67
N ASN A 892 1.23 -6.84 19.39
CA ASN A 892 1.87 -8.01 18.78
C ASN A 892 0.88 -8.88 18.00
N VAL A 893 -0.35 -9.08 18.50
CA VAL A 893 -1.39 -9.82 17.76
C VAL A 893 -1.78 -9.07 16.47
N LEU A 894 -1.90 -7.74 16.54
CA LEU A 894 -2.21 -6.90 15.37
C LEU A 894 -1.06 -6.86 14.34
N GLU A 895 0.19 -6.97 14.78
CA GLU A 895 1.37 -7.05 13.91
C GLU A 895 1.37 -8.30 13.02
N LEU A 896 0.83 -9.42 13.53
CA LEU A 896 0.74 -10.67 12.79
C LEU A 896 -0.24 -10.60 11.61
N ILE A 897 -1.15 -9.63 11.60
CA ILE A 897 -2.13 -9.45 10.52
C ILE A 897 -1.51 -8.57 9.43
N PRO A 898 -1.36 -9.05 8.19
CA PRO A 898 -0.84 -8.26 7.08
C PRO A 898 -1.70 -7.02 6.78
N PRO A 899 -1.09 -5.90 6.36
CA PRO A 899 -1.81 -4.64 6.11
C PRO A 899 -2.80 -4.73 4.93
N ASN A 900 -2.64 -5.69 4.03
CA ASN A 900 -3.54 -5.94 2.90
C ASN A 900 -4.69 -6.92 3.22
N SER A 901 -4.80 -7.40 4.47
CA SER A 901 -5.90 -8.25 4.93
C SER A 901 -7.24 -7.51 4.85
N GLY A 902 -8.30 -8.20 4.43
CA GLY A 902 -9.68 -7.67 4.40
C GLY A 902 -10.21 -7.29 5.78
N THR A 903 -9.61 -7.83 6.85
CA THR A 903 -9.94 -7.45 8.24
C THR A 903 -9.65 -6.00 8.57
N ARG A 904 -9.01 -5.22 7.69
CA ARG A 904 -8.73 -3.80 7.88
C ARG A 904 -9.93 -2.95 8.31
N VAL A 905 -11.16 -3.27 7.87
CA VAL A 905 -12.38 -2.51 8.21
C VAL A 905 -12.86 -2.73 9.65
N ILE A 906 -12.41 -3.80 10.30
CA ILE A 906 -12.77 -4.20 11.66
C ILE A 906 -11.61 -4.07 12.67
N GLN A 907 -10.50 -3.44 12.26
CA GLN A 907 -9.34 -3.15 13.12
C GLN A 907 -9.27 -1.74 13.75
N PRO A 908 -9.92 -0.67 13.24
CA PRO A 908 -9.74 0.70 13.77
C PRO A 908 -9.89 0.81 15.30
N LEU A 909 -10.99 0.26 15.85
CA LEU A 909 -11.24 0.23 17.29
C LEU A 909 -10.14 -0.49 18.08
N LEU A 910 -9.53 -1.53 17.52
CA LEU A 910 -8.45 -2.27 18.18
C LEU A 910 -7.18 -1.42 18.30
N TYR A 911 -6.88 -0.59 17.30
CA TYR A 911 -5.77 0.38 17.37
C TYR A 911 -6.03 1.46 18.42
N ILE A 912 -7.27 1.96 18.51
CA ILE A 912 -7.69 2.90 19.56
C ILE A 912 -7.52 2.24 20.93
N THR A 913 -8.05 1.03 21.14
CA THR A 913 -7.91 0.33 22.42
C THR A 913 -6.45 0.02 22.76
N ALA A 914 -5.64 -0.42 21.79
CA ALA A 914 -4.22 -0.70 22.01
C ALA A 914 -3.43 0.55 22.46
N SER A 915 -3.84 1.74 22.01
CA SER A 915 -3.21 3.00 22.41
C SER A 915 -3.33 3.31 23.91
N THR A 916 -4.34 2.71 24.57
CA THR A 916 -4.71 2.94 25.98
C THR A 916 -3.59 2.62 26.97
N GLY A 917 -2.80 1.56 26.72
CA GLY A 917 -1.72 1.16 27.63
C GLY A 917 -0.34 1.65 27.23
N LEU A 918 -0.20 2.50 26.21
CA LEU A 918 1.08 2.93 25.68
C LEU A 918 1.50 4.29 26.27
N ARG A 919 1.60 4.38 27.59
CA ARG A 919 1.99 5.58 28.34
C ARG A 919 3.50 5.60 28.60
N TYR A 920 4.18 6.74 28.40
CA TYR A 920 5.58 6.88 28.81
C TYR A 920 5.73 7.02 30.34
N ASP A 921 6.78 6.43 30.89
CA ASP A 921 7.10 6.53 32.32
C ASP A 921 7.51 7.96 32.69
N THR A 922 6.74 8.60 33.59
CA THR A 922 7.04 9.92 34.14
C THR A 922 7.97 9.87 35.36
N THR A 923 8.28 8.68 35.90
CA THR A 923 9.19 8.49 37.03
C THR A 923 10.65 8.69 36.60
N THR A 924 10.99 8.40 35.34
CA THR A 924 12.30 8.68 34.74
C THR A 924 12.52 10.16 34.39
N MET A 925 11.48 11.00 34.43
CA MET A 925 11.56 12.46 34.15
C MET A 925 11.92 13.32 35.38
N LEU A 926 12.07 12.72 36.57
CA LEU A 926 12.26 13.46 37.82
C LEU A 926 13.65 14.10 38.02
N ASP A 927 14.63 13.84 37.14
CA ASP A 927 15.92 14.54 37.16
C ASP A 927 15.95 15.83 36.29
N ILE A 928 14.82 16.27 35.73
CA ILE A 928 14.71 17.47 34.86
C ILE A 928 14.19 18.70 35.65
N SER A 929 13.97 18.60 36.96
CA SER A 929 13.56 19.74 37.81
C SER A 929 14.66 20.78 38.06
N THR A 930 15.81 20.69 37.38
CA THR A 930 16.90 21.68 37.41
C THR A 930 17.11 22.46 36.12
N PHE A 931 16.19 22.39 35.15
CA PHE A 931 16.26 23.29 34.00
C PHE A 931 15.54 24.62 34.31
N PRO A 932 16.23 25.76 34.15
CA PRO A 932 15.64 27.07 34.40
C PRO A 932 14.68 27.44 33.26
N SER A 933 13.75 28.36 33.53
CA SER A 933 12.69 28.73 32.59
C SER A 933 13.24 29.41 31.33
N GLU A 934 12.45 29.48 30.25
CA GLU A 934 12.83 30.23 29.03
C GLU A 934 13.24 31.69 29.29
N ALA A 935 12.76 32.29 30.38
CA ALA A 935 13.15 33.65 30.80
C ALA A 935 14.59 33.71 31.35
N ASP A 936 15.13 32.61 31.87
CA ASP A 936 16.49 32.51 32.42
C ASP A 936 17.54 32.25 31.34
N PHE A 937 17.14 31.70 30.20
CA PHE A 937 18.02 31.47 29.04
C PHE A 937 18.45 32.77 28.35
N ALA A 938 17.65 33.83 28.46
CA ALA A 938 17.96 35.13 27.87
C ALA A 938 18.97 35.97 28.68
N SER A 939 19.30 35.58 29.92
CA SER A 939 20.12 36.39 30.82
C SER A 939 21.39 35.73 31.36
N SER A 940 21.63 34.45 31.05
CA SER A 940 22.82 33.74 31.53
C SER A 940 23.96 33.79 30.51
N SER A 941 25.03 34.51 30.87
CA SER A 941 26.33 34.41 30.21
C SER A 941 26.83 32.97 30.32
N PHE A 942 27.01 32.30 29.17
CA PHE A 942 27.55 30.94 29.08
C PHE A 942 28.95 30.84 29.69
N THR A 943 29.01 30.38 30.94
CA THR A 943 30.19 29.73 31.52
C THR A 943 29.78 28.33 31.94
N SER A 944 29.69 27.39 30.99
CA SER A 944 29.52 25.98 31.28
C SER A 944 30.89 25.28 31.29
N ASP A 945 31.14 24.53 32.35
CA ASP A 945 32.31 23.70 32.57
C ASP A 945 32.40 22.59 31.49
N PRO A 946 33.49 22.52 30.70
CA PRO A 946 33.66 21.52 29.63
C PRO A 946 33.85 20.08 30.14
N PHE A 947 33.83 19.84 31.46
CA PHE A 947 33.95 18.52 32.08
C PHE A 947 32.67 18.02 32.76
N ALA A 948 31.54 18.74 32.65
CA ALA A 948 30.27 18.24 33.16
C ALA A 948 29.78 17.04 32.33
N PRO A 949 29.42 15.89 32.95
CA PRO A 949 28.85 14.77 32.23
C PRO A 949 27.51 15.17 31.58
N PRO A 950 27.17 14.65 30.39
CA PRO A 950 25.88 14.93 29.76
C PRO A 950 24.74 14.41 30.66
N PRO A 951 23.56 15.06 30.65
CA PRO A 951 22.41 14.59 31.42
C PRO A 951 22.09 13.16 31.00
N THR A 952 22.14 12.23 31.96
CA THR A 952 21.86 10.82 31.76
C THR A 952 20.36 10.61 31.69
N ASN A 953 19.74 10.85 30.53
CA ASN A 953 18.40 10.36 30.25
C ASN A 953 18.47 8.83 30.07
N VAL A 954 18.13 8.08 31.11
CA VAL A 954 18.10 6.61 31.07
C VAL A 954 16.85 6.18 30.31
N ILE A 955 17.01 5.84 29.02
CA ILE A 955 15.92 5.27 28.22
C ILE A 955 15.70 3.83 28.66
N SER A 956 14.51 3.51 29.19
CA SER A 956 14.16 2.13 29.55
C SER A 956 13.78 1.30 28.31
N ARG A 957 13.98 -0.02 28.38
CA ARG A 957 13.51 -0.93 27.31
C ARG A 957 12.00 -0.85 27.10
N MET A 958 11.24 -0.69 28.18
CA MET A 958 9.79 -0.50 28.13
C MET A 958 9.42 0.77 27.34
N SER A 959 10.15 1.87 27.55
CA SER A 959 9.95 3.12 26.81
C SER A 959 10.20 2.96 25.30
N LEU A 960 11.20 2.16 24.91
CA LEU A 960 11.43 1.81 23.50
C LEU A 960 10.31 0.94 22.93
N ASP A 961 9.86 -0.07 23.67
CA ASP A 961 8.77 -0.96 23.24
C ASP A 961 7.45 -0.17 23.07
N ILE A 962 7.16 0.77 23.98
CA ILE A 962 6.04 1.72 23.86
C ILE A 962 6.19 2.59 22.62
N SER A 963 7.38 3.17 22.40
CA SER A 963 7.63 4.03 21.23
C SER A 963 7.43 3.28 19.91
N ASN A 964 7.95 2.06 19.82
CA ASN A 964 7.76 1.17 18.66
C ASN A 964 6.29 0.83 18.45
N ALA A 965 5.56 0.53 19.52
CA ALA A 965 4.12 0.24 19.46
C ALA A 965 3.31 1.47 19.00
N ARG A 966 3.61 2.67 19.52
CA ARG A 966 2.97 3.93 19.06
C ARG A 966 3.26 4.17 17.57
N HIS A 967 4.51 3.96 17.13
CA HIS A 967 4.91 4.10 15.73
C HIS A 967 4.18 3.10 14.82
N PHE A 968 4.09 1.83 15.24
CA PHE A 968 3.34 0.80 14.52
C PHE A 968 1.86 1.17 14.36
N ILE A 969 1.20 1.61 15.44
CA ILE A 969 -0.23 2.01 15.41
C ILE A 969 -0.45 3.17 14.43
N MET A 970 0.38 4.22 14.50
CA MET A 970 0.26 5.35 13.57
C MET A 970 0.54 4.94 12.12
N GLY A 971 1.56 4.09 11.89
CA GLY A 971 1.86 3.54 10.58
C GLY A 971 0.68 2.75 9.99
N ARG A 972 0.03 1.90 10.81
CA ARG A 972 -1.18 1.16 10.42
C ARG A 972 -2.35 2.10 10.10
N LEU A 973 -2.62 3.10 10.93
CA LEU A 973 -3.70 4.07 10.67
C LEU A 973 -3.47 4.89 9.40
N ASN A 974 -2.23 5.29 9.10
CA ASN A 974 -1.90 5.97 7.84
C ASN A 974 -2.21 5.09 6.62
N MET A 975 -1.92 3.78 6.70
CA MET A 975 -2.31 2.83 5.65
C MET A 975 -3.83 2.64 5.56
N LEU A 976 -4.53 2.61 6.70
CA LEU A 976 -5.99 2.55 6.72
C LEU A 976 -6.61 3.80 6.10
N GLU A 977 -6.08 5.00 6.34
CA GLU A 977 -6.59 6.24 5.76
C GLU A 977 -6.52 6.24 4.23
N SER A 978 -5.48 5.62 3.66
CA SER A 978 -5.34 5.47 2.19
C SER A 978 -6.28 4.43 1.58
N SER A 979 -6.78 3.49 2.39
CA SER A 979 -7.44 2.27 1.92
C SER A 979 -8.89 2.11 2.38
N LEU A 980 -9.31 2.83 3.42
CA LEU A 980 -10.67 3.01 3.92
C LEU A 980 -11.11 4.46 3.68
N PRO A 981 -12.41 4.79 3.79
CA PRO A 981 -12.86 6.18 3.81
C PRO A 981 -12.12 6.97 4.91
N PRO A 982 -11.43 8.06 4.55
CA PRO A 982 -10.48 8.72 5.43
C PRO A 982 -11.15 9.40 6.63
N LYS A 983 -12.37 9.93 6.50
CA LYS A 983 -13.03 10.72 7.56
C LYS A 983 -13.08 10.00 8.93
N PRO A 984 -13.61 8.76 9.05
CA PRO A 984 -13.61 8.03 10.32
C PRO A 984 -12.20 7.64 10.78
N VAL A 985 -11.25 7.40 9.86
CA VAL A 985 -9.86 7.05 10.21
C VAL A 985 -9.08 8.26 10.74
N VAL A 986 -9.29 9.44 10.16
CA VAL A 986 -8.72 10.71 10.63
C VAL A 986 -9.20 11.00 12.04
N MET A 987 -10.50 10.80 12.32
CA MET A 987 -11.04 10.95 13.68
C MET A 987 -10.41 9.97 14.67
N ALA A 988 -10.17 8.71 14.26
CA ALA A 988 -9.44 7.75 15.10
C ALA A 988 -7.99 8.20 15.37
N LYS A 989 -7.29 8.76 14.37
CA LYS A 989 -5.94 9.32 14.53
C LYS A 989 -5.93 10.50 15.49
N GLU A 990 -6.90 11.41 15.39
CA GLU A 990 -7.07 12.54 16.31
C GLU A 990 -7.31 12.06 17.74
N LEU A 991 -8.17 11.04 17.93
CA LEU A 991 -8.44 10.46 19.23
C LEU A 991 -7.18 9.83 19.84
N ILE A 992 -6.42 9.02 19.09
CA ILE A 992 -5.18 8.41 19.60
C ILE A 992 -4.15 9.46 20.00
N LYS A 993 -4.00 10.53 19.21
CA LYS A 993 -3.13 11.65 19.58
C LYS A 993 -3.57 12.29 20.90
N ALA A 994 -4.87 12.56 21.05
CA ALA A 994 -5.42 13.12 22.29
C ALA A 994 -5.27 12.17 23.48
N ILE A 995 -5.37 10.85 23.26
CA ILE A 995 -5.16 9.82 24.30
C ILE A 995 -3.71 9.87 24.79
N TRP A 996 -2.74 9.86 23.87
CA TRP A 996 -1.32 9.91 24.22
C TRP A 996 -0.91 11.23 24.86
N GLU A 997 -1.41 12.36 24.34
CA GLU A 997 -1.21 13.68 24.96
C GLU A 997 -1.74 13.68 26.41
N ALA A 998 -2.97 13.20 26.62
CA ALA A 998 -3.55 13.12 27.97
C ALA A 998 -2.76 12.19 28.91
N TYR A 999 -2.23 11.07 28.41
CA TYR A 999 -1.40 10.17 29.22
C TYR A 999 -0.03 10.72 29.56
N ASP A 1000 0.60 11.41 28.61
CA ASP A 1000 1.95 11.95 28.78
C ASP A 1000 1.91 13.20 29.69
N ASP A 1001 0.79 13.93 29.72
CA ASP A 1001 0.55 15.07 30.61
C ASP A 1001 0.12 14.66 32.05
N GLU A 1002 -0.15 13.38 32.32
CA GLU A 1002 -0.52 12.94 33.67
C GLU A 1002 0.65 13.05 34.66
N PRO A 1003 0.43 13.67 35.84
CA PRO A 1003 1.46 13.77 36.88
C PRO A 1003 2.03 12.39 37.28
N PRO A 1004 3.33 12.30 37.60
CA PRO A 1004 3.94 11.06 38.09
C PRO A 1004 3.18 10.48 39.28
N GLY A 1005 2.93 9.16 39.26
CA GLY A 1005 2.19 8.46 40.32
C GLY A 1005 0.66 8.64 40.28
N VAL A 1006 0.13 9.43 39.34
CA VAL A 1006 -1.32 9.55 39.09
C VAL A 1006 -1.68 8.78 37.81
N ALA A 1007 -2.75 7.99 37.87
CA ALA A 1007 -3.29 7.26 36.73
C ALA A 1007 -4.83 7.32 36.75
N THR A 1008 -5.35 8.43 36.26
CA THR A 1008 -6.77 8.80 36.26
C THR A 1008 -7.35 8.86 34.85
N VAL A 1009 -6.52 9.13 33.84
CA VAL A 1009 -6.90 9.23 32.43
C VAL A 1009 -7.38 7.88 31.91
N HIS A 1010 -8.49 7.94 31.19
CA HIS A 1010 -9.05 6.81 30.48
C HIS A 1010 -9.52 7.31 29.12
N TRP A 1011 -9.16 6.57 28.08
CA TRP A 1011 -9.36 7.02 26.71
C TRP A 1011 -10.82 7.33 26.36
N VAL A 1012 -11.77 6.60 26.95
CA VAL A 1012 -13.20 6.89 26.78
C VAL A 1012 -13.54 8.29 27.29
N ASP A 1013 -13.00 8.72 28.43
CA ASP A 1013 -13.25 10.08 28.91
C ASP A 1013 -12.66 11.12 27.96
N VAL A 1014 -11.45 10.88 27.43
CA VAL A 1014 -10.83 11.72 26.40
C VAL A 1014 -11.71 11.82 25.15
N MET A 1015 -12.27 10.71 24.70
CA MET A 1015 -13.20 10.65 23.57
C MET A 1015 -14.48 11.47 23.84
N GLU A 1016 -15.06 11.36 25.04
CA GLU A 1016 -16.25 12.12 25.42
C GLU A 1016 -15.96 13.62 25.53
N ASP A 1017 -14.87 13.99 26.19
CA ASP A 1017 -14.49 15.38 26.46
C ASP A 1017 -14.09 16.13 25.18
N LYS A 1018 -13.44 15.45 24.24
CA LYS A 1018 -13.02 16.02 22.94
C LYS A 1018 -14.07 15.83 21.83
N ASN A 1019 -15.17 15.12 22.10
CA ASN A 1019 -16.22 14.78 21.14
C ASN A 1019 -15.71 14.10 19.84
N LEU A 1020 -14.79 13.14 19.99
CA LEU A 1020 -14.14 12.43 18.88
C LEU A 1020 -14.78 11.05 18.68
N ARG A 1021 -15.99 11.00 18.10
CA ARG A 1021 -16.80 9.77 17.97
C ARG A 1021 -17.15 9.45 16.53
N SER A 1022 -16.97 8.19 16.14
CA SER A 1022 -17.37 7.72 14.81
C SER A 1022 -17.86 6.27 14.83
N MET A 1023 -18.48 5.82 13.74
CA MET A 1023 -18.92 4.43 13.56
C MET A 1023 -17.80 3.41 13.41
N PHE A 1024 -16.54 3.81 13.53
CA PHE A 1024 -15.39 2.90 13.60
C PHE A 1024 -15.03 2.51 15.03
N GLY A 1025 -15.80 3.01 16.02
CA GLY A 1025 -15.54 2.83 17.45
C GLY A 1025 -15.14 4.13 18.10
#